data_AF-A0A8V1AFU8-F1
#
_entry.id   AF-A0A8V1AFU8-F1
#
_cell.length_a   1.000
_cell.length_b   1.000
_cell.length_c   1.000
_cell.angle_alpha   90.00
_cell.angle_beta   90.00
_cell.angle_gamma   90.00
#
_symmetry.space_group_name_H-M   'P 1'
#
loop_
_entity.id
_entity.type
_entity.pdbx_description
1 polymer ?
#
loop_
_entity_poly.entity_id
_entity_poly.type
_entity_poly.pdbx_seq_one_letter_code
_entity_poly.pdbx_strand_id
1 'polypeptide(L)'
;MQPCSAVVLGAQQLHVAPCDPLRVCTDKWGIIHRAQPVPYAVTRPGAAFPEALTGASISSPQLAPALRPRRGKAAPDTSSILSSFFLFAAADIISHISWTGQGAALSKHSTGTGCTCWLPSANSSVPRALLADPEHALSLGGLWPASTWPPPSATPQQAALRATRGGNPEPENKGPNSSANGETEPLSPVGCEPPQPCCPLSAGRRAGKRSHSSIPFRISPFCPTLPLSGGATRRTGAGGRRCGRGGGGGGGGEHRRKADVPRPSRASLVDMSYVSCALRVAALCRLPAPWRSPRPYSSATGPTAEKSVPYQKTLKEESNGSTGPSQPPPASAEVVVVGGGSLGCQTTYHLAKLGITNVVLLERDRLTAGTTWHTAGLLWQLRPSDVEVELLAHTRDVVSRDLPAETGLHTGWVQNGGLFIASNKQRLDEYKRLMSLGKVYGVESHVLTPAQTKELYPLMNVDDLYGTLYVPKDGTMDPAGTCSTLARAAAARGATIIENCPVTGIQVRTDDFGVKRVHAVETAHGTIQTPCVVNCAGVWARALGRLAGVHVPLVAMHHAYVVTERIEGIQNMPNVRDHDASVYLRLQGDALSVGGYESNPIFWEEVSEKFAFSLFDLDWDVFMQHIQGAINRVPVLERTGIKSTVCGPESFTADHKPLMGEAPEVRGFFLGCGFNSAGMMLGGGCGKELAHWIIHGRPEKDMYGYDIRRFHCSLTDNNRWIRERSHESYAKNYSVVFPHDEPLAGRNMRKDPLHQELLQQGCVFQERHGWERPGWFSPGGAAPVLDYDYYGAYSQEQHRDYTYNQLLADEYTFDFPPHHNIIKKECLTCRNALALFNMSYFGKFYLVGPEATKAANWLFSADVSKAPGSTVYTCMLNKRGGVESDLTVSRISPGDPSSPLAPAFQGDGYYLAIGGAVAQHNWSHITAVLQDMKLQCKLIDCSEELGMMSLQGPLSRTVLQELLDTDLSNEAFPFSTHRLVKAAGCTVRAMRLSFVGELGWELHVPREDCVRVYQAVMEAGARHGITNAGYRAIDSLSIEKGYRHWHADLRPDDTPLEAGLAFTCKLKSSIPFLGWEAVEAQKSAGIFRRLVCFTTDEKVPMFGLEAIWRDGEVVGHIRRADFGFAIDKTIAYGYIRDPAGGPVSLDFVRSGNYELERMGVRYPAQAHTKSPFDPDNKRVKGIY
;
A
#
# COMPACT_ATOMS: atom_id res chain seq x y z
N MET A 1 10.29 45.56 68.50
CA MET A 1 11.37 46.35 67.86
C MET A 1 12.52 45.42 67.55
N GLN A 2 13.29 45.62 66.48
CA GLN A 2 13.11 46.59 65.39
C GLN A 2 12.35 45.94 64.20
N PRO A 3 11.41 46.67 63.57
CA PRO A 3 10.04 46.49 64.06
C PRO A 3 8.97 46.15 62.99
N CYS A 4 8.14 45.16 63.35
CA CYS A 4 6.66 45.21 63.42
C CYS A 4 5.84 45.57 62.14
N SER A 5 4.60 45.11 61.94
CA SER A 5 3.59 44.68 62.92
C SER A 5 2.59 43.62 62.39
N ALA A 6 2.32 42.60 63.19
CA ALA A 6 0.99 42.21 63.71
C ALA A 6 -0.18 41.71 62.79
N VAL A 7 -0.73 40.55 63.20
CA VAL A 7 -2.16 40.34 63.63
C VAL A 7 -3.25 39.82 62.62
N VAL A 8 -3.57 38.52 62.78
CA VAL A 8 -4.90 37.92 63.12
C VAL A 8 -5.98 37.60 62.04
N LEU A 9 -6.45 36.33 62.13
CA LEU A 9 -7.75 35.69 61.74
C LEU A 9 -8.31 35.78 60.30
N GLY A 10 -8.94 34.68 59.88
CA GLY A 10 -9.81 34.62 58.70
C GLY A 10 -9.99 33.20 58.16
N ALA A 11 -10.94 32.43 58.68
CA ALA A 11 -11.28 31.09 58.17
C ALA A 11 -12.78 30.96 57.90
N GLN A 12 -13.16 30.45 56.73
CA GLN A 12 -14.50 29.93 56.48
C GLN A 12 -14.50 28.94 55.32
N GLN A 13 -15.13 27.78 55.55
CA GLN A 13 -15.57 26.85 54.50
C GLN A 13 -16.94 27.30 53.98
N LEU A 14 -17.31 26.88 52.76
CA LEU A 14 -18.72 26.62 52.43
C LEU A 14 -18.84 25.57 51.32
N HIS A 15 -19.45 24.42 51.65
CA HIS A 15 -20.01 23.48 50.67
C HIS A 15 -21.41 23.94 50.26
N VAL A 16 -21.76 23.84 48.98
CA VAL A 16 -23.11 23.46 48.49
C VAL A 16 -22.94 22.61 47.22
N ALA A 17 -23.96 21.81 46.88
CA ALA A 17 -24.00 20.82 45.80
C ALA A 17 -24.45 21.43 44.44
N PRO A 18 -24.64 20.66 43.34
CA PRO A 18 -24.84 21.20 41.99
C PRO A 18 -26.28 21.65 41.72
N CYS A 19 -26.46 22.47 40.68
CA CYS A 19 -27.76 22.91 40.18
C CYS A 19 -27.87 22.89 38.66
N ASP A 20 -28.92 22.24 38.19
CA ASP A 20 -29.62 22.34 36.91
C ASP A 20 -31.12 22.28 37.30
N PRO A 21 -32.13 22.78 36.55
CA PRO A 21 -32.13 23.56 35.31
C PRO A 21 -33.03 24.83 35.43
N LEU A 22 -33.75 25.22 34.35
CA LEU A 22 -34.88 26.20 34.27
C LEU A 22 -34.52 27.71 34.24
N ARG A 23 -35.32 28.62 33.65
CA ARG A 23 -36.18 28.62 32.43
C ARG A 23 -36.69 30.07 32.18
N VAL A 24 -37.03 30.39 30.92
CA VAL A 24 -38.00 31.44 30.50
C VAL A 24 -37.75 32.91 30.88
N CYS A 25 -37.61 33.75 29.86
CA CYS A 25 -38.51 34.88 29.64
C CYS A 25 -38.85 34.99 28.14
N THR A 26 -40.03 35.51 27.81
CA THR A 26 -40.64 35.46 26.47
C THR A 26 -41.32 36.77 26.12
N ASP A 27 -41.30 37.17 24.84
CA ASP A 27 -42.46 37.71 24.08
C ASP A 27 -42.02 38.18 22.67
N LYS A 28 -42.85 38.14 21.60
CA LYS A 28 -44.08 37.36 21.31
C LYS A 28 -44.48 37.52 19.81
N TRP A 29 -45.50 36.77 19.38
CA TRP A 29 -46.30 36.87 18.13
C TRP A 29 -45.74 36.28 16.81
N GLY A 30 -46.62 35.56 16.09
CA GLY A 30 -46.38 35.00 14.74
C GLY A 30 -46.65 33.48 14.63
N ILE A 31 -47.92 33.05 14.52
CA ILE A 31 -48.33 31.62 14.57
C ILE A 31 -49.32 31.31 13.42
N ILE A 32 -49.19 30.15 12.73
CA ILE A 32 -50.27 29.13 12.49
C ILE A 32 -49.90 27.95 11.55
N HIS A 33 -50.03 26.73 12.09
CA HIS A 33 -50.34 25.39 11.54
C HIS A 33 -49.52 24.60 10.48
N ARG A 34 -48.90 23.51 10.99
CA ARG A 34 -49.08 22.06 10.66
C ARG A 34 -48.94 21.52 9.22
N ALA A 35 -47.94 20.63 9.02
CA ALA A 35 -48.10 19.24 8.53
C ALA A 35 -46.79 18.41 8.72
N GLN A 36 -46.86 17.08 8.52
CA GLN A 36 -45.74 16.13 8.33
C GLN A 36 -46.05 15.26 7.08
N PRO A 37 -45.15 14.35 6.60
CA PRO A 37 -43.79 14.56 6.10
C PRO A 37 -43.66 14.00 4.65
N VAL A 38 -42.71 13.07 4.40
CA VAL A 38 -42.44 12.30 3.14
C VAL A 38 -41.84 13.13 1.96
N PRO A 39 -41.25 12.53 0.88
CA PRO A 39 -39.79 12.39 0.81
C PRO A 39 -39.11 12.96 -0.48
N TYR A 40 -37.80 12.67 -0.62
CA TYR A 40 -36.91 12.89 -1.78
C TYR A 40 -37.58 12.88 -3.17
N ALA A 41 -37.27 13.89 -3.99
CA ALA A 41 -37.40 13.84 -5.45
C ALA A 41 -36.37 14.72 -6.19
N VAL A 42 -35.84 14.17 -7.30
CA VAL A 42 -34.85 14.75 -8.22
C VAL A 42 -35.29 16.09 -8.83
N THR A 43 -34.37 17.05 -8.96
CA THR A 43 -34.57 18.27 -9.76
C THR A 43 -34.04 18.12 -11.20
N ARG A 44 -34.84 18.58 -12.17
CA ARG A 44 -34.38 18.98 -13.51
C ARG A 44 -34.77 20.44 -13.74
N PRO A 45 -34.02 21.22 -14.55
CA PRO A 45 -34.24 22.66 -14.68
C PRO A 45 -35.53 22.98 -15.45
N GLY A 46 -36.20 24.06 -15.05
CA GLY A 46 -37.41 24.54 -15.69
C GLY A 46 -37.17 25.50 -16.85
N ALA A 47 -38.21 25.69 -17.67
CA ALA A 47 -38.32 26.77 -18.64
C ALA A 47 -39.68 27.47 -18.46
N ALA A 48 -39.73 28.79 -18.66
CA ALA A 48 -40.94 29.59 -18.48
C ALA A 48 -41.59 29.99 -19.81
N PHE A 49 -42.92 30.00 -19.77
CA PHE A 49 -43.90 30.40 -20.79
C PHE A 49 -43.88 31.95 -21.02
N PRO A 50 -44.56 32.56 -22.04
CA PRO A 50 -45.97 32.27 -22.35
C PRO A 50 -46.52 32.37 -23.80
N GLU A 51 -47.73 31.81 -23.93
CA GLU A 51 -48.86 32.22 -24.81
C GLU A 51 -48.77 32.02 -26.35
N ALA A 52 -49.88 31.76 -27.08
CA ALA A 52 -51.31 31.72 -26.70
C ALA A 52 -52.16 30.62 -27.40
N LEU A 53 -53.12 30.09 -26.64
CA LEU A 53 -54.53 29.74 -26.96
C LEU A 53 -54.99 29.00 -28.26
N THR A 54 -55.87 28.01 -27.99
CA THR A 54 -57.02 27.51 -28.79
C THR A 54 -56.82 26.69 -30.08
N GLY A 55 -57.48 25.52 -30.11
CA GLY A 55 -57.66 24.62 -31.28
C GLY A 55 -58.23 23.26 -30.83
N ALA A 56 -59.47 22.93 -31.18
CA ALA A 56 -60.25 21.89 -30.48
C ALA A 56 -60.17 20.46 -31.06
N SER A 57 -60.45 19.49 -30.16
CA SER A 57 -61.29 18.30 -30.36
C SER A 57 -60.86 17.08 -31.20
N ILE A 58 -60.77 15.94 -30.49
CA ILE A 58 -61.51 14.66 -30.71
C ILE A 58 -60.91 13.52 -31.59
N SER A 59 -60.95 12.31 -30.98
CA SER A 59 -60.94 10.92 -31.51
C SER A 59 -59.83 10.41 -32.45
N SER A 60 -59.02 9.50 -31.91
CA SER A 60 -58.51 8.28 -32.59
C SER A 60 -59.57 7.15 -32.54
N PRO A 61 -59.33 5.87 -32.95
CA PRO A 61 -58.27 5.27 -33.79
C PRO A 61 -58.84 4.35 -34.92
N GLN A 62 -57.99 3.69 -35.74
CA GLN A 62 -58.30 2.33 -36.25
C GLN A 62 -57.09 1.50 -36.73
N LEU A 63 -57.33 0.20 -37.01
CA LEU A 63 -56.37 -0.92 -37.01
C LEU A 63 -55.76 -1.28 -38.39
N ALA A 64 -54.77 -2.19 -38.35
CA ALA A 64 -54.23 -3.00 -39.46
C ALA A 64 -55.21 -4.18 -39.86
N PRO A 65 -54.89 -5.32 -40.56
CA PRO A 65 -53.56 -5.92 -40.88
C PRO A 65 -53.38 -6.74 -42.20
N ALA A 66 -52.20 -7.39 -42.31
CA ALA A 66 -51.92 -8.75 -42.85
C ALA A 66 -51.73 -9.05 -44.36
N LEU A 67 -50.65 -9.79 -44.71
CA LEU A 67 -50.67 -11.18 -45.23
C LEU A 67 -49.27 -11.74 -45.67
N ARG A 68 -49.20 -13.07 -45.90
CA ARG A 68 -48.06 -13.95 -46.29
C ARG A 68 -48.68 -15.22 -46.97
N PRO A 69 -47.97 -16.28 -47.43
CA PRO A 69 -46.58 -16.45 -47.95
C PRO A 69 -46.51 -17.30 -49.28
N ARG A 70 -45.31 -17.61 -49.82
CA ARG A 70 -44.92 -18.98 -50.31
C ARG A 70 -43.41 -19.10 -50.67
N ARG A 71 -42.97 -20.31 -51.08
CA ARG A 71 -41.55 -20.80 -51.09
C ARG A 71 -40.85 -20.76 -52.48
N GLY A 72 -39.50 -20.70 -52.45
CA GLY A 72 -38.56 -20.99 -53.56
C GLY A 72 -37.33 -21.77 -53.05
N LYS A 73 -36.40 -22.19 -53.93
CA LYS A 73 -35.26 -23.09 -53.60
C LYS A 73 -33.89 -22.59 -54.13
N ALA A 74 -32.84 -23.08 -53.45
CA ALA A 74 -31.47 -23.35 -53.93
C ALA A 74 -30.49 -22.17 -54.14
N ALA A 75 -29.20 -22.53 -54.06
CA ALA A 75 -27.99 -21.73 -54.32
C ALA A 75 -27.32 -22.27 -55.64
N PRO A 76 -26.06 -21.95 -56.08
CA PRO A 76 -24.84 -21.82 -55.25
C PRO A 76 -23.74 -20.80 -55.73
N ASP A 77 -22.59 -20.91 -55.06
CA ASP A 77 -21.19 -20.76 -55.55
C ASP A 77 -20.44 -19.41 -55.73
N THR A 78 -19.68 -19.08 -54.67
CA THR A 78 -18.19 -19.09 -54.55
C THR A 78 -17.22 -18.29 -55.46
N SER A 79 -16.22 -17.69 -54.77
CA SER A 79 -14.79 -17.51 -55.16
C SER A 79 -14.38 -16.38 -56.15
N SER A 80 -13.13 -15.87 -56.17
CA SER A 80 -12.06 -15.65 -55.15
C SER A 80 -10.85 -14.85 -55.77
N ILE A 81 -9.77 -14.63 -54.98
CA ILE A 81 -8.34 -14.47 -55.40
C ILE A 81 -7.82 -13.10 -55.96
N LEU A 82 -7.16 -12.36 -55.05
CA LEU A 82 -5.75 -11.89 -55.06
C LEU A 82 -5.09 -11.05 -56.21
N SER A 83 -4.73 -9.80 -55.83
CA SER A 83 -3.33 -9.30 -55.69
C SER A 83 -2.51 -8.64 -56.83
N SER A 84 -1.79 -7.57 -56.41
CA SER A 84 -0.38 -7.22 -56.70
C SER A 84 0.06 -6.32 -57.89
N PHE A 85 0.54 -5.13 -57.50
CA PHE A 85 1.69 -4.34 -58.00
C PHE A 85 1.84 -3.91 -59.49
N PHE A 86 2.12 -2.60 -59.69
CA PHE A 86 3.36 -2.14 -60.34
C PHE A 86 3.71 -0.67 -59.98
N LEU A 87 4.95 -0.23 -60.24
CA LEU A 87 5.51 1.09 -59.87
C LEU A 87 5.47 2.14 -60.99
N PHE A 88 5.40 3.41 -60.60
CA PHE A 88 6.26 4.52 -61.06
C PHE A 88 6.55 5.38 -59.80
N ALA A 89 7.77 5.73 -59.37
CA ALA A 89 8.92 6.38 -60.02
C ALA A 89 8.61 7.83 -60.49
N ALA A 90 9.41 8.87 -60.22
CA ALA A 90 10.56 9.07 -59.31
C ALA A 90 10.93 10.58 -59.29
N ALA A 91 12.01 10.93 -58.57
CA ALA A 91 12.99 12.01 -58.88
C ALA A 91 12.88 13.41 -58.17
N ASP A 92 13.90 13.65 -57.31
CA ASP A 92 14.96 14.66 -57.53
C ASP A 92 14.79 16.18 -57.21
N ILE A 93 15.80 16.93 -56.72
CA ILE A 93 17.04 16.56 -55.97
C ILE A 93 17.72 17.79 -55.26
N ILE A 94 18.24 17.57 -54.03
CA ILE A 94 19.52 18.05 -53.41
C ILE A 94 20.02 19.54 -53.44
N SER A 95 20.81 19.86 -52.38
CA SER A 95 21.97 20.81 -52.26
C SER A 95 21.87 22.17 -51.53
N HIS A 96 22.31 22.15 -50.27
CA HIS A 96 23.51 22.82 -49.70
C HIS A 96 24.08 24.13 -50.27
N ILE A 97 24.48 25.03 -49.34
CA ILE A 97 25.87 25.48 -49.07
C ILE A 97 25.79 26.30 -47.76
N SER A 98 26.28 25.87 -46.59
CA SER A 98 27.65 25.56 -46.13
C SER A 98 28.55 26.78 -45.89
N TRP A 99 29.04 26.92 -44.66
CA TRP A 99 30.32 27.57 -44.35
C TRP A 99 30.99 26.84 -43.19
N THR A 100 32.32 26.80 -43.19
CA THR A 100 33.14 25.90 -42.36
C THR A 100 34.02 26.66 -41.36
N GLY A 101 34.24 26.09 -40.18
CA GLY A 101 35.21 26.57 -39.19
C GLY A 101 35.67 25.46 -38.24
N GLN A 102 36.81 24.84 -38.53
CA GLN A 102 37.45 23.81 -37.69
C GLN A 102 38.59 24.41 -36.84
N GLY A 103 39.08 23.65 -35.85
CA GLY A 103 40.32 23.95 -35.09
C GLY A 103 40.05 24.49 -33.68
N ALA A 104 40.10 23.77 -32.56
CA ALA A 104 40.80 22.56 -32.09
C ALA A 104 42.06 22.81 -31.22
N ALA A 105 41.85 22.64 -29.90
CA ALA A 105 42.73 21.97 -28.94
C ALA A 105 43.96 22.65 -28.28
N LEU A 106 44.20 22.19 -27.02
CA LEU A 106 45.46 22.06 -26.27
C LEU A 106 46.15 23.27 -25.56
N SER A 107 45.84 23.38 -24.26
CA SER A 107 46.74 23.00 -23.14
C SER A 107 47.33 24.07 -22.17
N LYS A 108 47.36 23.65 -20.89
CA LYS A 108 48.36 23.89 -19.82
C LYS A 108 48.68 25.28 -19.22
N HIS A 109 48.50 25.31 -17.90
CA HIS A 109 49.36 25.87 -16.82
C HIS A 109 49.20 27.30 -16.25
N SER A 110 49.34 27.30 -14.91
CA SER A 110 50.01 28.27 -14.01
C SER A 110 49.42 29.68 -13.76
N THR A 111 48.79 29.79 -12.59
CA THR A 111 49.09 30.76 -11.50
C THR A 111 49.39 32.23 -11.86
N GLY A 112 48.54 33.14 -11.36
CA GLY A 112 48.84 34.57 -11.26
C GLY A 112 48.13 35.22 -10.06
N THR A 113 48.81 35.34 -8.91
CA THR A 113 48.34 36.14 -7.77
C THR A 113 48.67 37.62 -8.00
N GLY A 114 47.68 38.51 -7.85
CA GLY A 114 47.85 39.96 -7.87
C GLY A 114 46.85 40.62 -6.91
N CYS A 115 47.30 41.56 -6.08
CA CYS A 115 46.57 41.97 -4.87
C CYS A 115 46.43 43.50 -4.73
N THR A 116 45.58 43.89 -3.77
CA THR A 116 45.55 45.17 -3.04
C THR A 116 45.21 46.50 -3.76
N CYS A 117 44.00 46.97 -3.45
CA CYS A 117 43.68 48.29 -2.85
C CYS A 117 43.80 49.61 -3.65
N TRP A 118 42.78 50.46 -3.54
CA TRP A 118 42.78 51.64 -2.64
C TRP A 118 41.32 52.09 -2.31
N LEU A 119 41.17 52.96 -1.30
CA LEU A 119 39.93 53.53 -0.69
C LEU A 119 40.15 55.07 -0.54
N PRO A 120 39.30 55.92 0.13
CA PRO A 120 37.98 55.76 0.78
C PRO A 120 36.90 56.87 0.49
N SER A 121 35.68 56.69 1.04
CA SER A 121 34.71 57.70 1.60
C SER A 121 34.13 58.85 0.69
N ALA A 122 33.02 59.56 1.00
CA ALA A 122 32.18 59.69 2.21
C ALA A 122 30.70 60.16 1.96
N ASN A 123 29.78 59.74 2.84
CA ASN A 123 28.59 60.41 3.46
C ASN A 123 27.67 61.48 2.75
N SER A 124 26.35 61.16 2.72
CA SER A 124 25.16 61.92 3.25
C SER A 124 24.77 63.34 2.72
N SER A 125 23.51 63.81 2.54
CA SER A 125 22.11 63.37 2.74
C SER A 125 21.13 64.59 2.61
N VAL A 126 19.77 64.40 2.61
CA VAL A 126 18.68 65.38 3.01
C VAL A 126 18.32 66.55 2.01
N PRO A 127 17.04 67.05 1.82
CA PRO A 127 15.67 66.47 1.96
C PRO A 127 14.53 66.94 0.96
N ARG A 128 13.29 66.42 1.19
CA ARG A 128 11.93 67.07 1.07
C ARG A 128 11.24 67.41 -0.27
N ALA A 129 9.98 66.94 -0.42
CA ALA A 129 8.78 67.78 -0.68
C ALA A 129 7.41 67.06 -0.40
N LEU A 130 6.51 67.77 0.31
CA LEU A 130 5.03 67.73 0.41
C LEU A 130 4.15 66.45 0.19
N LEU A 131 3.47 66.06 1.28
CA LEU A 131 2.01 66.07 1.56
C LEU A 131 0.93 65.32 0.71
N ALA A 132 -0.03 64.77 1.49
CA ALA A 132 -1.48 64.60 1.25
C ALA A 132 -2.03 63.38 0.44
N ASP A 133 -2.56 62.41 1.20
CA ASP A 133 -3.82 61.68 0.92
C ASP A 133 -5.04 62.65 1.02
N PRO A 134 -6.27 62.38 0.50
CA PRO A 134 -7.05 61.20 0.93
C PRO A 134 -8.14 60.59 -0.03
N GLU A 135 -8.65 59.42 0.41
CA GLU A 135 -10.07 58.98 0.43
C GLU A 135 -10.91 58.62 -0.83
N HIS A 136 -11.29 57.32 -0.87
CA HIS A 136 -12.67 56.76 -0.94
C HIS A 136 -13.49 56.57 -2.25
N ALA A 137 -14.38 55.57 -2.13
CA ALA A 137 -15.71 55.38 -2.75
C ALA A 137 -15.88 54.73 -4.17
N LEU A 138 -16.18 53.41 -4.15
CA LEU A 138 -17.42 52.79 -4.65
C LEU A 138 -18.03 53.21 -6.02
N SER A 139 -18.11 52.27 -6.99
CA SER A 139 -19.34 51.48 -7.30
C SER A 139 -19.52 50.96 -8.75
N LEU A 140 -19.88 49.66 -8.84
CA LEU A 140 -20.87 48.99 -9.73
C LEU A 140 -21.16 49.45 -11.19
N GLY A 141 -20.96 48.52 -12.13
CA GLY A 141 -22.02 48.08 -13.08
C GLY A 141 -21.86 48.38 -14.60
N GLY A 142 -22.39 47.50 -15.47
CA GLY A 142 -22.68 47.85 -16.89
C GLY A 142 -22.33 46.81 -17.98
N LEU A 143 -23.28 45.95 -18.32
CA LEU A 143 -23.26 44.89 -19.36
C LEU A 143 -23.08 45.38 -20.84
N TRP A 144 -22.22 44.67 -21.63
CA TRP A 144 -22.45 44.02 -22.97
C TRP A 144 -23.14 44.77 -24.16
N PRO A 145 -23.02 44.36 -25.47
CA PRO A 145 -21.99 43.54 -26.17
C PRO A 145 -21.67 43.89 -27.68
N ALA A 146 -20.69 43.16 -28.26
CA ALA A 146 -20.56 42.62 -29.65
C ALA A 146 -20.45 43.50 -30.94
N SER A 147 -19.48 43.14 -31.83
CA SER A 147 -19.51 43.17 -33.32
C SER A 147 -18.18 42.64 -33.95
N THR A 148 -17.98 42.66 -35.29
CA THR A 148 -17.13 41.66 -36.02
C THR A 148 -16.34 42.15 -37.28
N TRP A 149 -15.14 41.55 -37.52
CA TRP A 149 -14.42 41.33 -38.84
C TRP A 149 -13.86 42.57 -39.63
N PRO A 150 -13.10 42.47 -40.78
CA PRO A 150 -12.02 41.57 -41.28
C PRO A 150 -10.75 42.31 -41.92
N PRO A 151 -9.70 41.63 -42.51
CA PRO A 151 -8.41 42.25 -42.95
C PRO A 151 -8.12 42.35 -44.49
N PRO A 152 -7.05 43.08 -44.96
CA PRO A 152 -6.54 43.05 -46.35
C PRO A 152 -5.10 42.46 -46.54
N SER A 153 -4.56 42.49 -47.78
CA SER A 153 -3.49 41.58 -48.29
C SER A 153 -2.64 42.09 -49.49
N ALA A 154 -1.64 41.30 -49.95
CA ALA A 154 -1.13 41.10 -51.36
C ALA A 154 0.37 41.37 -51.76
N THR A 155 0.73 40.96 -52.99
CA THR A 155 2.04 40.60 -53.66
C THR A 155 2.54 41.64 -54.73
N PRO A 156 3.72 41.61 -55.47
CA PRO A 156 4.13 40.58 -56.51
C PRO A 156 5.60 40.42 -57.10
N GLN A 157 5.86 39.23 -57.70
CA GLN A 157 6.54 38.84 -59.00
C GLN A 157 8.00 39.16 -59.53
N GLN A 158 8.63 38.09 -60.11
CA GLN A 158 9.27 37.91 -61.48
C GLN A 158 10.81 37.82 -61.79
N ALA A 159 11.19 36.74 -62.55
CA ALA A 159 12.21 36.54 -63.63
C ALA A 159 13.77 36.56 -63.38
N ALA A 160 14.69 35.89 -64.15
CA ALA A 160 14.68 34.69 -65.04
C ALA A 160 16.11 34.28 -65.60
N LEU A 161 16.23 33.10 -66.29
CA LEU A 161 17.19 32.66 -67.38
C LEU A 161 18.56 31.92 -67.15
N ARG A 162 18.65 30.66 -67.68
CA ARG A 162 19.73 29.96 -68.49
C ARG A 162 21.17 29.71 -67.91
N ALA A 163 21.99 28.71 -68.35
CA ALA A 163 21.82 27.38 -69.02
C ALA A 163 23.18 26.59 -69.22
N THR A 164 23.14 25.25 -69.40
CA THR A 164 24.09 24.35 -70.18
C THR A 164 25.59 24.17 -69.78
N ARG A 165 26.37 23.09 -70.08
CA ARG A 165 26.16 21.61 -70.31
C ARG A 165 27.52 20.84 -70.50
N GLY A 166 27.77 19.69 -69.83
CA GLY A 166 28.75 18.60 -70.18
C GLY A 166 30.28 18.89 -70.09
N GLY A 167 31.21 17.90 -70.06
CA GLY A 167 31.15 16.43 -69.87
C GLY A 167 32.45 15.64 -70.28
N ASN A 168 32.69 14.43 -69.69
CA ASN A 168 33.67 13.36 -70.06
C ASN A 168 35.22 13.60 -69.88
N PRO A 169 36.11 12.56 -69.92
CA PRO A 169 35.98 11.12 -69.52
C PRO A 169 37.22 10.43 -68.84
N GLU A 170 37.02 9.23 -68.24
CA GLU A 170 37.91 8.00 -68.22
C GLU A 170 39.37 7.97 -67.63
N PRO A 171 40.01 6.78 -67.41
CA PRO A 171 39.52 5.41 -67.09
C PRO A 171 40.36 4.57 -66.05
N GLU A 172 39.95 3.30 -65.83
CA GLU A 172 40.73 2.10 -65.40
C GLU A 172 41.26 1.96 -63.94
N ASN A 173 41.33 0.78 -63.26
CA ASN A 173 40.81 -0.63 -63.39
C ASN A 173 41.21 -1.38 -62.04
N LYS A 174 40.92 -2.64 -61.59
CA LYS A 174 40.43 -3.97 -62.08
C LYS A 174 39.67 -4.74 -60.95
N GLY A 175 39.08 -5.91 -61.24
CA GLY A 175 38.43 -6.84 -60.29
C GLY A 175 39.30 -8.05 -59.86
N PRO A 176 38.78 -9.29 -59.66
CA PRO A 176 37.41 -9.85 -59.87
C PRO A 176 36.82 -10.43 -58.54
N ASN A 177 35.93 -11.44 -58.34
CA ASN A 177 35.03 -12.40 -59.06
C ASN A 177 34.05 -13.00 -57.97
N SER A 178 32.99 -13.81 -58.16
CA SER A 178 32.00 -14.07 -59.24
C SER A 178 30.91 -15.09 -58.79
N SER A 179 29.74 -15.07 -59.45
CA SER A 179 28.86 -16.22 -59.88
C SER A 179 28.11 -17.13 -58.86
N ALA A 180 26.90 -17.67 -59.16
CA ALA A 180 25.83 -17.34 -60.14
C ALA A 180 24.58 -18.27 -60.00
N ASN A 181 23.39 -17.80 -60.44
CA ASN A 181 22.17 -18.54 -60.90
C ASN A 181 21.47 -19.51 -59.91
N GLY A 182 20.19 -19.92 -60.06
CA GLY A 182 19.09 -19.55 -61.00
C GLY A 182 17.86 -20.49 -60.90
N GLU A 183 16.78 -20.17 -61.62
CA GLU A 183 15.60 -21.01 -61.99
C GLU A 183 14.51 -21.38 -60.94
N THR A 184 13.45 -22.05 -61.43
CA THR A 184 12.02 -21.95 -61.04
C THR A 184 11.37 -23.22 -60.47
N GLU A 185 10.44 -23.06 -59.52
CA GLU A 185 9.23 -23.92 -59.24
C GLU A 185 9.41 -25.46 -59.03
N PRO A 186 8.38 -26.26 -58.64
CA PRO A 186 6.98 -25.93 -58.28
C PRO A 186 6.46 -26.51 -56.93
N LEU A 187 5.19 -26.18 -56.63
CA LEU A 187 4.19 -26.97 -55.86
C LEU A 187 4.25 -27.08 -54.31
N SER A 188 3.05 -27.38 -53.76
CA SER A 188 2.60 -27.34 -52.35
C SER A 188 2.09 -28.74 -51.93
N PRO A 189 1.18 -28.99 -50.95
CA PRO A 189 0.58 -28.16 -49.86
C PRO A 189 0.46 -28.89 -48.48
N VAL A 190 -0.23 -28.26 -47.50
CA VAL A 190 -0.75 -28.84 -46.22
C VAL A 190 0.35 -29.23 -45.18
N GLY A 191 0.18 -29.14 -43.85
CA GLY A 191 -0.87 -28.53 -43.01
C GLY A 191 -0.99 -29.23 -41.64
N CYS A 192 -1.55 -28.54 -40.64
CA CYS A 192 -1.99 -29.02 -39.32
C CYS A 192 -0.96 -29.66 -38.33
N GLU A 193 -0.69 -28.91 -37.26
CA GLU A 193 -0.65 -29.39 -35.85
C GLU A 193 0.56 -30.23 -35.31
N PRO A 194 0.74 -30.35 -33.96
CA PRO A 194 2.06 -30.19 -33.36
C PRO A 194 2.69 -31.47 -32.75
N PRO A 195 4.01 -31.43 -32.45
CA PRO A 195 4.67 -32.41 -31.59
C PRO A 195 5.06 -31.87 -30.21
N GLN A 196 4.69 -32.61 -29.15
CA GLN A 196 5.41 -32.63 -27.86
C GLN A 196 6.66 -33.54 -27.99
N PRO A 197 7.64 -33.48 -27.06
CA PRO A 197 9.03 -33.81 -27.35
C PRO A 197 9.43 -35.25 -27.01
N CYS A 198 10.58 -35.68 -27.56
CA CYS A 198 11.40 -36.69 -26.90
C CYS A 198 12.87 -36.63 -27.40
N CYS A 199 13.85 -36.71 -26.48
CA CYS A 199 15.21 -37.16 -26.80
C CYS A 199 15.17 -38.67 -27.14
N PRO A 200 16.19 -39.25 -27.82
CA PRO A 200 17.26 -39.87 -27.01
C PRO A 200 18.65 -40.07 -27.68
N LEU A 201 19.58 -40.52 -26.82
CA LEU A 201 20.68 -41.48 -27.07
C LEU A 201 22.00 -41.03 -27.74
N SER A 202 23.00 -41.88 -27.49
CA SER A 202 24.43 -41.67 -27.69
C SER A 202 25.14 -42.96 -28.11
N ALA A 203 26.26 -42.85 -28.85
CA ALA A 203 27.27 -43.91 -28.97
C ALA A 203 28.58 -43.35 -29.58
N GLY A 204 29.71 -43.47 -28.90
CA GLY A 204 31.03 -43.04 -29.41
C GLY A 204 32.07 -44.17 -29.50
N ARG A 205 33.30 -43.84 -29.92
CA ARG A 205 34.56 -44.64 -29.81
C ARG A 205 35.74 -43.64 -29.89
N ARG A 206 36.60 -43.52 -28.85
CA ARG A 206 37.84 -44.28 -28.55
C ARG A 206 39.04 -43.94 -29.48
N ALA A 207 40.27 -43.70 -29.00
CA ALA A 207 40.82 -43.70 -27.62
C ALA A 207 42.15 -42.90 -27.51
N GLY A 208 42.62 -42.52 -26.29
CA GLY A 208 43.78 -41.60 -26.15
C GLY A 208 44.50 -41.41 -24.79
N LYS A 209 44.65 -42.43 -23.93
CA LYS A 209 45.55 -42.50 -22.73
C LYS A 209 45.30 -41.63 -21.46
N ARG A 210 45.54 -42.28 -20.31
CA ARG A 210 45.68 -41.82 -18.89
C ARG A 210 44.37 -41.54 -18.10
N SER A 211 44.44 -41.82 -16.79
CA SER A 211 43.35 -42.19 -15.85
C SER A 211 43.62 -41.61 -14.44
N HIS A 212 42.73 -41.54 -13.43
CA HIS A 212 41.32 -41.92 -13.13
C HIS A 212 40.72 -40.78 -12.23
N SER A 213 39.55 -40.17 -12.47
CA SER A 213 38.17 -40.53 -12.02
C SER A 213 37.97 -40.84 -10.50
N SER A 214 36.97 -40.33 -9.75
CA SER A 214 35.92 -39.30 -9.98
C SER A 214 34.95 -39.14 -8.77
N ILE A 215 34.34 -37.95 -8.55
CA ILE A 215 33.07 -37.68 -7.79
C ILE A 215 33.14 -37.87 -6.24
N PRO A 216 32.30 -37.20 -5.37
CA PRO A 216 31.33 -36.10 -5.56
C PRO A 216 31.69 -34.78 -4.83
N PHE A 217 30.97 -33.70 -5.11
CA PHE A 217 30.93 -32.51 -4.23
C PHE A 217 29.82 -32.65 -3.17
N ARG A 218 30.19 -32.61 -1.89
CA ARG A 218 29.27 -32.37 -0.76
C ARG A 218 29.44 -30.94 -0.27
N ILE A 219 28.34 -30.29 0.08
CA ILE A 219 28.36 -29.12 0.97
C ILE A 219 28.72 -29.61 2.38
N SER A 220 29.59 -28.91 3.09
CA SER A 220 29.92 -29.21 4.49
C SER A 220 30.32 -27.92 5.24
N PRO A 221 29.99 -27.79 6.54
CA PRO A 221 30.24 -26.59 7.32
C PRO A 221 31.68 -26.52 7.83
N PHE A 222 32.15 -25.31 8.16
CA PHE A 222 33.42 -25.09 8.84
C PHE A 222 33.23 -24.70 10.31
N CYS A 223 33.93 -25.42 11.19
CA CYS A 223 34.21 -25.02 12.57
C CYS A 223 35.74 -25.06 12.75
N PRO A 224 36.39 -24.01 13.28
CA PRO A 224 37.86 -23.91 13.25
C PRO A 224 38.54 -24.51 14.50
N THR A 225 39.69 -25.15 14.29
CA THR A 225 40.67 -25.44 15.35
C THR A 225 42.09 -25.11 14.88
N LEU A 226 42.92 -24.61 15.79
CA LEU A 226 44.32 -24.24 15.57
C LEU A 226 45.28 -25.39 15.94
N PRO A 227 46.52 -25.41 15.41
CA PRO A 227 47.39 -26.59 15.46
C PRO A 227 48.14 -26.82 16.79
N LEU A 228 48.68 -28.03 16.93
CA LEU A 228 49.41 -28.56 18.09
C LEU A 228 50.91 -28.18 18.10
N SER A 229 51.50 -28.07 19.31
CA SER A 229 52.95 -28.26 19.51
C SER A 229 53.34 -28.61 20.96
N GLY A 230 54.10 -29.70 21.16
CA GLY A 230 55.12 -29.82 22.22
C GLY A 230 54.80 -30.58 23.53
N GLY A 231 55.72 -31.49 23.91
CA GLY A 231 56.13 -31.86 25.28
C GLY A 231 55.06 -32.33 26.29
N ALA A 232 54.87 -33.62 26.64
CA ALA A 232 55.79 -34.65 27.17
C ALA A 232 56.08 -34.61 28.70
N THR A 233 55.60 -35.65 29.39
CA THR A 233 56.18 -36.36 30.56
C THR A 233 56.35 -35.71 31.95
N ARG A 234 55.51 -36.21 32.88
CA ARG A 234 55.84 -36.83 34.21
C ARG A 234 56.36 -36.00 35.41
N ARG A 235 55.88 -36.48 36.58
CA ARG A 235 56.54 -36.64 37.91
C ARG A 235 56.30 -35.63 39.06
N THR A 236 55.40 -36.06 39.97
CA THR A 236 55.58 -36.20 41.43
C THR A 236 55.95 -35.03 42.35
N GLY A 237 54.98 -34.63 43.18
CA GLY A 237 55.15 -34.47 44.64
C GLY A 237 55.76 -33.14 45.17
N ALA A 238 55.62 -32.81 46.46
CA ALA A 238 54.77 -33.39 47.53
C ALA A 238 54.70 -32.42 48.74
N GLY A 239 53.70 -32.60 49.63
CA GLY A 239 53.73 -32.04 51.00
C GLY A 239 52.40 -31.54 51.56
N GLY A 240 52.25 -31.52 52.89
CA GLY A 240 51.22 -30.70 53.57
C GLY A 240 50.01 -31.40 54.22
N ARG A 241 50.21 -32.34 55.16
CA ARG A 241 49.16 -32.67 56.16
C ARG A 241 49.43 -31.94 57.47
N ARG A 242 48.43 -31.27 58.07
CA ARG A 242 47.94 -31.49 59.46
C ARG A 242 46.91 -30.44 59.90
N CYS A 243 46.22 -30.74 61.00
CA CYS A 243 45.08 -29.99 61.54
C CYS A 243 45.49 -29.08 62.71
N GLY A 244 44.65 -28.07 63.00
CA GLY A 244 44.22 -27.80 64.38
C GLY A 244 44.35 -26.37 64.92
N ARG A 245 43.34 -25.99 65.71
CA ARG A 245 43.20 -24.77 66.54
C ARG A 245 43.04 -23.44 65.76
N GLY A 246 42.35 -22.42 66.29
CA GLY A 246 41.46 -22.41 67.47
C GLY A 246 41.41 -21.08 68.23
N GLY A 247 40.20 -20.66 68.64
CA GLY A 247 39.93 -19.41 69.37
C GLY A 247 39.68 -18.20 68.45
N GLY A 248 38.84 -17.23 68.79
CA GLY A 248 38.01 -17.03 70.01
C GLY A 248 38.03 -15.55 70.42
N GLY A 249 37.01 -14.95 71.04
CA GLY A 249 35.64 -15.35 71.40
C GLY A 249 34.80 -14.07 71.58
N GLY A 250 33.61 -14.04 72.20
CA GLY A 250 32.79 -15.06 72.86
C GLY A 250 31.63 -14.36 73.61
N GLY A 251 30.55 -15.07 73.98
CA GLY A 251 29.45 -14.43 74.71
C GLY A 251 28.13 -15.20 74.75
N GLY A 252 28.02 -16.19 75.63
CA GLY A 252 26.75 -16.60 76.25
C GLY A 252 26.80 -16.28 77.75
N GLY A 253 25.69 -16.21 78.48
CA GLY A 253 24.29 -16.37 78.08
C GLY A 253 23.33 -16.20 79.28
N GLU A 254 22.04 -16.47 79.06
CA GLU A 254 20.95 -16.62 80.05
C GLU A 254 20.74 -15.56 81.16
N HIS A 255 19.59 -14.87 81.14
CA HIS A 255 18.64 -14.97 82.28
C HIS A 255 17.18 -14.53 82.00
N ARG A 256 16.24 -15.45 82.25
CA ARG A 256 14.88 -15.28 82.87
C ARG A 256 13.71 -14.53 82.18
N ARG A 257 12.69 -15.35 81.82
CA ARG A 257 11.24 -15.32 82.21
C ARG A 257 10.17 -14.52 81.40
N LYS A 258 9.19 -15.29 80.88
CA LYS A 258 7.73 -15.03 80.68
C LYS A 258 7.30 -13.99 79.61
N ALA A 259 6.25 -14.18 78.78
CA ALA A 259 5.20 -15.21 78.70
C ALA A 259 4.54 -15.37 77.27
N ASP A 260 4.15 -16.61 76.90
CA ASP A 260 2.84 -17.13 76.43
C ASP A 260 1.87 -16.31 75.51
N VAL A 261 1.11 -16.85 74.51
CA VAL A 261 1.02 -18.17 73.80
C VAL A 261 0.11 -18.05 72.48
N PRO A 262 -0.32 -19.07 71.66
CA PRO A 262 -0.09 -19.02 70.18
C PRO A 262 -1.19 -19.51 69.14
N ARG A 263 -0.92 -19.34 67.81
CA ARG A 263 -1.22 -20.27 66.65
C ARG A 263 -2.71 -20.60 66.25
N PRO A 264 -3.05 -21.35 65.14
CA PRO A 264 -2.37 -21.70 63.84
C PRO A 264 -3.25 -21.87 62.52
N SER A 265 -2.58 -22.09 61.36
CA SER A 265 -2.81 -23.15 60.30
C SER A 265 -3.74 -23.10 59.05
N ARG A 266 -3.15 -23.57 57.91
CA ARG A 266 -3.55 -24.65 56.93
C ARG A 266 -4.61 -24.53 55.77
N ALA A 267 -4.14 -24.95 54.59
CA ALA A 267 -4.68 -25.99 53.65
C ALA A 267 -5.85 -25.68 52.66
N SER A 268 -6.26 -26.70 51.89
CA SER A 268 -6.92 -26.62 50.56
C SER A 268 -7.98 -27.73 50.28
N LEU A 269 -8.70 -27.61 49.14
CA LEU A 269 -9.55 -28.60 48.41
C LEU A 269 -11.06 -28.76 48.75
N VAL A 270 -11.81 -29.22 47.72
CA VAL A 270 -13.17 -29.83 47.66
C VAL A 270 -14.45 -28.93 47.59
N ASP A 271 -14.91 -28.65 46.36
CA ASP A 271 -16.12 -29.18 45.64
C ASP A 271 -17.51 -29.39 46.33
N MET A 272 -18.62 -29.45 45.54
CA MET A 272 -19.66 -30.49 45.81
C MET A 272 -21.10 -30.27 46.39
N SER A 273 -21.90 -29.23 46.11
CA SER A 273 -23.40 -29.32 45.95
C SER A 273 -24.44 -29.70 47.10
N TYR A 274 -25.72 -29.33 46.87
CA TYR A 274 -27.01 -29.73 47.55
C TYR A 274 -27.18 -29.40 49.07
N VAL A 275 -28.37 -29.27 49.70
CA VAL A 275 -29.71 -29.93 49.60
C VAL A 275 -30.89 -28.91 49.69
N SER A 276 -32.14 -29.38 49.50
CA SER A 276 -33.38 -28.59 49.28
C SER A 276 -34.40 -28.58 50.47
N CYS A 277 -35.33 -27.62 50.45
CA CYS A 277 -36.66 -27.61 51.11
C CYS A 277 -36.71 -27.37 52.66
N ALA A 278 -37.79 -26.84 53.29
CA ALA A 278 -39.10 -26.35 52.80
C ALA A 278 -39.87 -25.45 53.80
N LEU A 279 -40.79 -24.59 53.30
CA LEU A 279 -42.04 -24.05 53.96
C LEU A 279 -41.85 -23.07 55.17
N ARG A 280 -42.77 -22.16 55.58
CA ARG A 280 -44.17 -21.71 55.27
C ARG A 280 -44.43 -20.33 55.98
N VAL A 281 -45.50 -19.52 55.88
CA VAL A 281 -46.77 -19.44 55.09
C VAL A 281 -47.36 -18.00 55.15
N ALA A 282 -48.11 -17.56 54.11
CA ALA A 282 -49.08 -16.42 54.08
C ALA A 282 -48.55 -14.97 54.38
N ALA A 283 -49.25 -13.86 54.09
CA ALA A 283 -50.53 -13.57 53.41
C ALA A 283 -50.36 -12.33 52.49
N LEU A 284 -50.80 -12.28 51.22
CA LEU A 284 -52.17 -12.18 50.67
C LEU A 284 -52.92 -10.84 50.87
N CYS A 285 -53.12 -10.10 49.76
CA CYS A 285 -54.27 -9.24 49.45
C CYS A 285 -54.53 -9.24 47.93
N ARG A 286 -55.72 -8.85 47.44
CA ARG A 286 -56.19 -9.14 46.06
C ARG A 286 -56.71 -7.92 45.27
N LEU A 287 -56.59 -8.07 43.94
CA LEU A 287 -57.33 -7.48 42.79
C LEU A 287 -58.82 -7.10 43.05
N PRO A 288 -59.44 -6.15 42.32
CA PRO A 288 -59.56 -6.19 40.84
C PRO A 288 -59.52 -4.85 40.04
N ALA A 289 -59.56 -4.99 38.70
CA ALA A 289 -59.60 -3.92 37.70
C ALA A 289 -61.03 -3.62 37.19
N PRO A 290 -61.22 -2.58 36.34
CA PRO A 290 -61.70 -2.90 34.99
C PRO A 290 -61.17 -2.05 33.80
N TRP A 291 -60.83 -2.76 32.73
CA TRP A 291 -61.25 -2.54 31.32
C TRP A 291 -60.38 -1.80 30.26
N ARG A 292 -60.20 -2.56 29.16
CA ARG A 292 -59.94 -2.23 27.73
C ARG A 292 -58.49 -1.93 27.27
N SER A 293 -58.20 -2.49 26.09
CA SER A 293 -56.89 -2.61 25.41
C SER A 293 -56.96 -1.92 24.03
N PRO A 294 -55.85 -1.78 23.26
CA PRO A 294 -55.21 -2.90 22.55
C PRO A 294 -53.69 -3.03 22.79
N ARG A 295 -53.07 -4.06 22.19
CA ARG A 295 -51.64 -4.40 22.29
C ARG A 295 -50.80 -3.78 21.17
N PRO A 296 -49.49 -3.57 21.41
CA PRO A 296 -48.42 -3.95 20.49
C PRO A 296 -47.77 -5.29 20.88
N TYR A 297 -47.06 -5.95 19.97
CA TYR A 297 -46.17 -7.07 20.29
C TYR A 297 -44.82 -6.56 20.81
N SER A 298 -44.18 -7.36 21.67
CA SER A 298 -42.83 -7.10 22.18
C SER A 298 -42.02 -8.40 22.18
N SER A 299 -41.13 -8.55 21.20
CA SER A 299 -40.14 -9.62 21.15
C SER A 299 -38.84 -9.15 21.81
N ALA A 300 -38.55 -9.64 23.01
CA ALA A 300 -37.27 -9.37 23.67
C ALA A 300 -36.14 -10.17 23.01
N THR A 301 -35.09 -9.50 22.56
CA THR A 301 -33.89 -10.12 21.98
C THR A 301 -33.03 -10.74 23.07
N GLY A 302 -32.98 -12.07 23.12
CA GLY A 302 -31.90 -12.82 23.79
C GLY A 302 -30.70 -13.03 22.86
N PRO A 303 -29.57 -13.53 23.37
CA PRO A 303 -28.41 -13.86 22.53
C PRO A 303 -28.77 -14.95 21.50
N THR A 304 -28.28 -14.79 20.27
CA THR A 304 -28.48 -15.72 19.15
C THR A 304 -27.86 -17.08 19.45
N ALA A 305 -28.64 -18.16 19.34
CA ALA A 305 -28.20 -19.51 19.64
C ALA A 305 -27.53 -20.18 18.42
N GLU A 306 -26.30 -20.68 18.59
CA GLU A 306 -25.64 -21.55 17.62
C GLU A 306 -26.53 -22.77 17.30
N LYS A 307 -26.80 -23.02 16.02
CA LYS A 307 -27.48 -24.23 15.54
C LYS A 307 -26.70 -24.87 14.41
N SER A 308 -26.37 -26.14 14.56
CA SER A 308 -25.80 -26.95 13.50
C SER A 308 -26.84 -27.23 12.40
N VAL A 309 -26.65 -26.65 11.22
CA VAL A 309 -27.46 -26.95 10.04
C VAL A 309 -27.19 -28.40 9.61
N PRO A 310 -28.21 -29.26 9.43
CA PRO A 310 -28.01 -30.72 9.36
C PRO A 310 -27.54 -31.21 7.98
N TYR A 311 -26.25 -31.01 7.65
CA TYR A 311 -25.59 -31.56 6.44
C TYR A 311 -25.31 -33.08 6.53
N GLN A 312 -26.14 -33.83 7.25
CA GLN A 312 -25.88 -35.22 7.68
C GLN A 312 -26.11 -36.31 6.61
N LYS A 313 -26.60 -35.98 5.41
CA LYS A 313 -27.14 -36.98 4.46
C LYS A 313 -26.27 -37.34 3.24
N THR A 314 -25.03 -36.86 3.15
CA THR A 314 -24.16 -37.13 1.98
C THR A 314 -22.77 -37.67 2.32
N LEU A 315 -22.48 -37.91 3.60
CA LEU A 315 -21.32 -38.72 4.01
C LEU A 315 -21.82 -40.11 4.41
N LYS A 316 -21.16 -41.17 3.92
CA LYS A 316 -21.42 -42.53 4.39
C LYS A 316 -21.08 -42.61 5.88
N GLU A 317 -21.99 -43.16 6.67
CA GLU A 317 -21.69 -43.59 8.03
C GLU A 317 -20.78 -44.81 7.99
N GLU A 318 -19.48 -44.65 8.28
CA GLU A 318 -18.62 -45.81 8.52
C GLU A 318 -17.41 -45.46 9.41
N SER A 319 -17.12 -46.35 10.36
CA SER A 319 -16.02 -46.35 11.34
C SER A 319 -16.05 -45.34 12.50
N ASN A 320 -15.76 -45.88 13.69
CA ASN A 320 -15.77 -45.25 15.01
C ASN A 320 -14.89 -43.98 15.10
N GLY A 321 -15.42 -42.91 15.70
CA GLY A 321 -14.68 -41.66 15.89
C GLY A 321 -13.47 -41.78 16.81
N SER A 322 -12.27 -41.61 16.26
CA SER A 322 -11.05 -41.37 17.03
C SER A 322 -11.02 -39.92 17.54
N THR A 323 -11.09 -39.70 18.85
CA THR A 323 -11.00 -38.37 19.50
C THR A 323 -9.55 -37.88 19.60
N GLY A 324 -8.80 -37.97 18.51
CA GLY A 324 -7.37 -37.66 18.44
C GLY A 324 -6.93 -37.37 17.00
N PRO A 325 -5.67 -36.94 16.83
CA PRO A 325 -5.17 -36.42 15.56
C PRO A 325 -5.11 -37.50 14.48
N SER A 326 -5.26 -37.12 13.21
CA SER A 326 -5.25 -38.06 12.08
C SER A 326 -3.94 -38.85 11.94
N GLN A 327 -2.85 -38.33 12.52
CA GLN A 327 -1.59 -39.02 12.77
C GLN A 327 -0.87 -38.36 13.97
N PRO A 328 0.02 -39.07 14.70
CA PRO A 328 0.75 -38.48 15.82
C PRO A 328 1.64 -37.30 15.40
N PRO A 329 1.68 -36.19 16.17
CA PRO A 329 2.61 -35.09 15.89
C PRO A 329 4.09 -35.54 15.91
N PRO A 330 4.91 -35.13 14.94
CA PRO A 330 6.35 -35.41 14.97
C PRO A 330 7.04 -34.57 16.06
N ALA A 331 8.14 -35.08 16.61
CA ALA A 331 8.90 -34.37 17.66
C ALA A 331 9.52 -33.04 17.19
N SER A 332 9.72 -32.85 15.89
CA SER A 332 10.32 -31.65 15.31
C SER A 332 9.92 -31.41 13.85
N ALA A 333 9.78 -30.15 13.45
CA ALA A 333 9.53 -29.70 12.09
C ALA A 333 10.45 -28.52 11.73
N GLU A 334 10.68 -28.25 10.44
CA GLU A 334 11.35 -27.02 9.99
C GLU A 334 10.37 -25.84 9.97
N VAL A 335 9.11 -26.11 9.60
CA VAL A 335 8.01 -25.13 9.58
C VAL A 335 6.73 -25.81 10.07
N VAL A 336 6.02 -25.18 11.01
CA VAL A 336 4.66 -25.56 11.38
C VAL A 336 3.66 -24.52 10.87
N VAL A 337 2.77 -24.93 9.97
CA VAL A 337 1.66 -24.11 9.46
C VAL A 337 0.41 -24.43 10.27
N VAL A 338 -0.24 -23.41 10.83
CA VAL A 338 -1.41 -23.60 11.71
C VAL A 338 -2.66 -23.07 11.02
N GLY A 339 -3.62 -23.97 10.78
CA GLY A 339 -4.86 -23.75 10.04
C GLY A 339 -4.84 -24.42 8.66
N GLY A 340 -5.77 -25.34 8.43
CA GLY A 340 -6.02 -26.09 7.19
C GLY A 340 -7.04 -25.41 6.25
N GLY A 341 -7.19 -24.09 6.34
CA GLY A 341 -7.90 -23.28 5.35
C GLY A 341 -7.06 -23.05 4.09
N SER A 342 -7.63 -22.32 3.12
CA SER A 342 -7.05 -22.11 1.79
C SER A 342 -5.56 -21.72 1.81
N LEU A 343 -5.20 -20.65 2.52
CA LEU A 343 -3.81 -20.19 2.58
C LEU A 343 -2.88 -21.18 3.29
N GLY A 344 -3.37 -21.93 4.29
CA GLY A 344 -2.57 -22.96 4.94
C GLY A 344 -2.16 -24.06 3.96
N CYS A 345 -3.15 -24.62 3.25
CA CYS A 345 -2.94 -25.60 2.20
C CYS A 345 -2.01 -25.07 1.08
N GLN A 346 -2.22 -23.82 0.64
CA GLN A 346 -1.36 -23.17 -0.36
C GLN A 346 0.08 -23.00 0.14
N THR A 347 0.28 -22.48 1.36
CA THR A 347 1.62 -22.23 1.93
C THR A 347 2.38 -23.54 2.12
N THR A 348 1.73 -24.58 2.66
CA THR A 348 2.33 -25.93 2.79
C THR A 348 2.66 -26.55 1.44
N TYR A 349 1.79 -26.39 0.42
CA TYR A 349 2.09 -26.82 -0.96
C TYR A 349 3.28 -26.07 -1.56
N HIS A 350 3.33 -24.74 -1.45
CA HIS A 350 4.43 -23.94 -2.01
C HIS A 350 5.76 -24.15 -1.30
N LEU A 351 5.77 -24.31 0.03
CA LEU A 351 6.98 -24.72 0.78
C LEU A 351 7.51 -26.08 0.30
N ALA A 352 6.63 -27.07 0.14
CA ALA A 352 7.00 -28.41 -0.32
C ALA A 352 7.42 -28.43 -1.81
N LYS A 353 6.78 -27.62 -2.67
CA LYS A 353 7.15 -27.43 -4.09
C LYS A 353 8.48 -26.68 -4.26
N LEU A 354 8.86 -25.85 -3.28
CA LEU A 354 10.19 -25.22 -3.17
C LEU A 354 11.23 -26.11 -2.45
N GLY A 355 10.88 -27.34 -2.07
CA GLY A 355 11.81 -28.36 -1.57
C GLY A 355 11.94 -28.46 -0.05
N ILE A 356 11.16 -27.72 0.74
CA ILE A 356 11.12 -27.90 2.19
C ILE A 356 10.24 -29.12 2.51
N THR A 357 10.87 -30.27 2.78
CA THR A 357 10.14 -31.53 3.00
C THR A 357 9.62 -31.68 4.43
N ASN A 358 10.23 -31.04 5.42
CA ASN A 358 9.87 -31.17 6.83
C ASN A 358 8.86 -30.09 7.29
N VAL A 359 7.76 -29.95 6.55
CA VAL A 359 6.66 -29.03 6.87
C VAL A 359 5.53 -29.82 7.53
N VAL A 360 4.97 -29.30 8.62
CA VAL A 360 3.77 -29.85 9.26
C VAL A 360 2.63 -28.83 9.16
N LEU A 361 1.49 -29.22 8.59
CA LEU A 361 0.24 -28.49 8.74
C LEU A 361 -0.55 -29.08 9.91
N LEU A 362 -0.99 -28.22 10.84
CA LEU A 362 -1.90 -28.56 11.94
C LEU A 362 -3.25 -27.88 11.72
N GLU A 363 -4.33 -28.66 11.71
CA GLU A 363 -5.71 -28.20 11.71
C GLU A 363 -6.44 -28.74 12.96
N ARG A 364 -7.21 -27.87 13.61
CA ARG A 364 -7.97 -28.15 14.84
C ARG A 364 -9.06 -29.18 14.62
N ASP A 365 -9.75 -29.09 13.49
CA ASP A 365 -10.81 -30.01 13.05
C ASP A 365 -10.36 -30.66 11.73
N ARG A 366 -11.14 -30.59 10.65
CA ARG A 366 -10.73 -31.05 9.30
C ARG A 366 -10.33 -29.90 8.39
N LEU A 367 -9.65 -30.21 7.28
CA LEU A 367 -9.32 -29.23 6.26
C LEU A 367 -10.56 -28.44 5.82
N THR A 368 -10.38 -27.14 5.60
CA THR A 368 -11.41 -26.13 5.26
C THR A 368 -12.45 -25.76 6.33
N ALA A 369 -12.45 -26.37 7.53
CA ALA A 369 -13.51 -26.24 8.56
C ALA A 369 -13.89 -24.82 9.01
N GLY A 370 -12.99 -23.84 8.85
CA GLY A 370 -13.26 -22.42 9.06
C GLY A 370 -14.04 -21.78 7.91
N THR A 371 -13.62 -20.60 7.45
CA THR A 371 -14.30 -19.83 6.40
C THR A 371 -14.18 -20.43 5.00
N THR A 372 -13.24 -21.35 4.77
CA THR A 372 -12.88 -21.79 3.41
C THR A 372 -13.97 -22.62 2.74
N TRP A 373 -14.68 -23.50 3.46
CA TRP A 373 -15.65 -24.41 2.82
C TRP A 373 -16.89 -23.71 2.22
N HIS A 374 -17.26 -22.55 2.73
CA HIS A 374 -18.49 -21.82 2.36
C HIS A 374 -18.24 -20.51 1.60
N THR A 375 -17.03 -20.27 1.10
CA THR A 375 -16.75 -19.07 0.29
C THR A 375 -17.26 -19.22 -1.15
N ALA A 376 -17.61 -18.09 -1.78
CA ALA A 376 -18.06 -18.06 -3.18
C ALA A 376 -16.97 -18.49 -4.20
N GLY A 377 -15.70 -18.60 -3.79
CA GLY A 377 -14.64 -19.21 -4.61
C GLY A 377 -14.41 -18.52 -5.96
N LEU A 378 -14.70 -17.23 -6.08
CA LEU A 378 -14.56 -16.45 -7.31
C LEU A 378 -13.11 -15.97 -7.50
N LEU A 379 -12.62 -15.98 -8.74
CA LEU A 379 -11.32 -15.41 -9.12
C LEU A 379 -11.52 -14.28 -10.14
N TRP A 380 -10.94 -13.12 -9.83
CA TRP A 380 -11.03 -11.89 -10.63
C TRP A 380 -9.61 -11.37 -10.87
N GLN A 381 -9.09 -11.42 -12.10
CA GLN A 381 -7.67 -11.13 -12.37
C GLN A 381 -7.31 -9.66 -12.33
N LEU A 382 -8.25 -8.75 -12.61
CA LEU A 382 -7.98 -7.31 -12.64
C LEU A 382 -8.28 -6.63 -11.30
N ARG A 383 -7.29 -5.87 -10.81
CA ARG A 383 -7.32 -5.07 -9.58
C ARG A 383 -6.51 -3.78 -9.78
N PRO A 384 -6.77 -2.71 -9.01
CA PRO A 384 -6.01 -1.46 -9.05
C PRO A 384 -4.66 -1.58 -8.30
N SER A 385 -3.90 -2.64 -8.61
CA SER A 385 -2.62 -2.97 -7.99
C SER A 385 -1.86 -3.92 -8.92
N ASP A 386 -0.64 -3.56 -9.32
CA ASP A 386 0.19 -4.35 -10.24
C ASP A 386 0.60 -5.70 -9.62
N VAL A 387 0.98 -5.67 -8.34
CA VAL A 387 1.32 -6.88 -7.58
C VAL A 387 0.12 -7.81 -7.43
N GLU A 388 -1.10 -7.28 -7.22
CA GLU A 388 -2.30 -8.12 -7.14
C GLU A 388 -2.55 -8.87 -8.44
N VAL A 389 -2.43 -8.22 -9.60
CA VAL A 389 -2.60 -8.87 -10.92
C VAL A 389 -1.61 -10.03 -11.09
N GLU A 390 -0.35 -9.87 -10.66
CA GLU A 390 0.65 -10.96 -10.67
C GLU A 390 0.29 -12.12 -9.71
N LEU A 391 -0.16 -11.81 -8.49
CA LEU A 391 -0.61 -12.83 -7.52
C LEU A 391 -1.84 -13.61 -8.03
N LEU A 392 -2.79 -12.92 -8.67
CA LEU A 392 -4.02 -13.48 -9.22
C LEU A 392 -3.75 -14.37 -10.44
N ALA A 393 -2.84 -13.94 -11.32
CA ALA A 393 -2.34 -14.77 -12.42
C ALA A 393 -1.69 -16.06 -11.89
N HIS A 394 -0.92 -16.00 -10.79
CA HIS A 394 -0.36 -17.20 -10.18
C HIS A 394 -1.43 -18.11 -9.56
N THR A 395 -2.42 -17.58 -8.82
CA THR A 395 -3.51 -18.39 -8.28
C THR A 395 -4.29 -19.11 -9.40
N ARG A 396 -4.62 -18.39 -10.48
CA ARG A 396 -5.28 -18.96 -11.67
C ARG A 396 -4.47 -20.12 -12.24
N ASP A 397 -3.17 -19.93 -12.44
CA ASP A 397 -2.26 -20.94 -12.96
C ASP A 397 -2.17 -22.18 -12.05
N VAL A 398 -2.13 -21.98 -10.73
CA VAL A 398 -2.11 -23.08 -9.74
C VAL A 398 -3.39 -23.94 -9.87
N VAL A 399 -4.57 -23.32 -9.93
CA VAL A 399 -5.84 -24.08 -9.95
C VAL A 399 -6.22 -24.62 -11.33
N SER A 400 -5.86 -23.94 -12.41
CA SER A 400 -6.26 -24.33 -13.78
C SER A 400 -5.27 -25.25 -14.49
N ARG A 401 -3.98 -25.24 -14.11
CA ARG A 401 -2.91 -25.97 -14.80
C ARG A 401 -2.05 -26.81 -13.86
N ASP A 402 -1.39 -26.19 -12.88
CA ASP A 402 -0.32 -26.88 -12.13
C ASP A 402 -0.88 -28.03 -11.28
N LEU A 403 -1.96 -27.82 -10.51
CA LEU A 403 -2.53 -28.88 -9.68
C LEU A 403 -3.14 -30.05 -10.48
N PRO A 404 -3.91 -29.82 -11.57
CA PRO A 404 -4.32 -30.91 -12.46
C PRO A 404 -3.14 -31.69 -13.05
N ALA A 405 -2.07 -31.01 -13.47
CA ALA A 405 -0.88 -31.65 -14.04
C ALA A 405 -0.04 -32.43 -13.00
N GLU A 406 0.05 -31.94 -11.76
CA GLU A 406 0.80 -32.58 -10.67
C GLU A 406 0.06 -33.75 -10.01
N THR A 407 -1.28 -33.76 -10.03
CA THR A 407 -2.10 -34.71 -9.25
C THR A 407 -3.02 -35.61 -10.08
N GLY A 408 -3.32 -35.24 -11.32
CA GLY A 408 -4.38 -35.88 -12.12
C GLY A 408 -5.81 -35.61 -11.62
N LEU A 409 -5.99 -34.68 -10.67
CA LEU A 409 -7.29 -34.35 -10.07
C LEU A 409 -7.82 -33.01 -10.59
N HIS A 410 -9.13 -32.92 -10.80
CA HIS A 410 -9.79 -31.66 -11.14
C HIS A 410 -9.99 -30.82 -9.88
N THR A 411 -9.56 -29.56 -9.91
CA THR A 411 -9.64 -28.58 -8.81
C THR A 411 -11.05 -27.98 -8.62
N GLY A 412 -11.96 -28.25 -9.56
CA GLY A 412 -13.26 -27.57 -9.64
C GLY A 412 -13.19 -26.19 -10.28
N TRP A 413 -12.10 -25.84 -10.97
CA TRP A 413 -12.00 -24.62 -11.77
C TRP A 413 -13.03 -24.62 -12.91
N VAL A 414 -13.77 -23.53 -13.05
CA VAL A 414 -14.74 -23.25 -14.10
C VAL A 414 -14.47 -21.86 -14.64
N GLN A 415 -13.99 -21.79 -15.89
CA GLN A 415 -13.67 -20.54 -16.58
C GLN A 415 -14.87 -20.04 -17.40
N ASN A 416 -15.92 -19.54 -16.71
CA ASN A 416 -17.07 -18.88 -17.36
C ASN A 416 -16.85 -17.37 -17.58
N GLY A 417 -15.73 -16.81 -17.12
CA GLY A 417 -15.42 -15.39 -17.21
C GLY A 417 -15.99 -14.56 -16.06
N GLY A 418 -15.61 -13.28 -16.05
CA GLY A 418 -15.99 -12.28 -15.05
C GLY A 418 -16.43 -10.98 -15.71
N LEU A 419 -17.52 -10.41 -15.23
CA LEU A 419 -18.17 -9.21 -15.78
C LEU A 419 -18.34 -8.16 -14.68
N PHE A 420 -17.66 -7.03 -14.86
CA PHE A 420 -17.64 -5.90 -13.93
C PHE A 420 -18.62 -4.84 -14.43
N ILE A 421 -19.58 -4.42 -13.60
CA ILE A 421 -20.69 -3.54 -14.01
C ILE A 421 -20.43 -2.07 -13.69
N ALA A 422 -20.68 -1.17 -14.66
CA ALA A 422 -20.59 0.28 -14.46
C ALA A 422 -21.95 0.97 -14.75
N SER A 423 -22.66 1.33 -13.69
CA SER A 423 -23.90 2.11 -13.73
C SER A 423 -23.67 3.64 -13.72
N ASN A 424 -22.43 4.07 -13.51
CA ASN A 424 -22.01 5.48 -13.58
C ASN A 424 -20.73 5.66 -14.40
N LYS A 425 -20.46 6.91 -14.81
CA LYS A 425 -19.29 7.27 -15.63
C LYS A 425 -17.97 6.99 -14.89
N GLN A 426 -17.82 7.40 -13.63
CA GLN A 426 -16.57 7.20 -12.88
C GLN A 426 -16.19 5.72 -12.80
N ARG A 427 -17.16 4.82 -12.61
CA ARG A 427 -16.91 3.37 -12.59
C ARG A 427 -16.41 2.84 -13.93
N LEU A 428 -16.99 3.30 -15.04
CA LEU A 428 -16.51 2.91 -16.36
C LEU A 428 -15.09 3.46 -16.63
N ASP A 429 -14.79 4.66 -16.13
CA ASP A 429 -13.48 5.28 -16.26
C ASP A 429 -12.41 4.59 -15.36
N GLU A 430 -12.77 4.13 -14.16
CA GLU A 430 -11.97 3.20 -13.34
C GLU A 430 -11.64 1.91 -14.11
N TYR A 431 -12.64 1.31 -14.74
CA TYR A 431 -12.46 0.06 -15.49
C TYR A 431 -11.59 0.21 -16.75
N LYS A 432 -11.60 1.37 -17.42
CA LYS A 432 -10.65 1.66 -18.50
C LYS A 432 -9.21 1.72 -17.98
N ARG A 433 -8.97 2.14 -16.73
CA ARG A 433 -7.63 2.09 -16.10
C ARG A 433 -7.24 0.65 -15.76
N LEU A 434 -8.18 -0.18 -15.27
CA LEU A 434 -7.95 -1.61 -15.06
C LEU A 434 -7.61 -2.33 -16.38
N MET A 435 -8.29 -2.02 -17.49
CA MET A 435 -7.97 -2.54 -18.82
C MET A 435 -6.57 -2.11 -19.29
N SER A 436 -6.16 -0.85 -19.04
CA SER A 436 -4.79 -0.38 -19.32
C SER A 436 -3.74 -1.24 -18.59
N LEU A 437 -3.93 -1.49 -17.29
CA LEU A 437 -3.04 -2.38 -16.52
C LEU A 437 -3.09 -3.82 -17.02
N GLY A 438 -4.27 -4.31 -17.44
CA GLY A 438 -4.45 -5.63 -18.03
C GLY A 438 -3.57 -5.87 -19.26
N LYS A 439 -3.42 -4.85 -20.14
CA LYS A 439 -2.51 -4.90 -21.29
C LYS A 439 -1.04 -5.10 -20.88
N VAL A 440 -0.59 -4.41 -19.83
CA VAL A 440 0.79 -4.49 -19.30
C VAL A 440 1.11 -5.90 -18.78
N TYR A 441 0.10 -6.59 -18.24
CA TYR A 441 0.24 -7.92 -17.62
C TYR A 441 -0.34 -9.08 -18.45
N GLY A 442 -0.70 -8.86 -19.71
CA GLY A 442 -1.24 -9.90 -20.60
C GLY A 442 -2.62 -10.44 -20.20
N VAL A 443 -3.36 -9.72 -19.35
CA VAL A 443 -4.72 -10.08 -18.95
C VAL A 443 -5.71 -9.58 -19.99
N GLU A 444 -6.16 -10.51 -20.84
CA GLU A 444 -7.19 -10.25 -21.84
C GLU A 444 -8.47 -9.71 -21.17
N SER A 445 -8.89 -8.52 -21.61
CA SER A 445 -10.09 -7.85 -21.09
C SER A 445 -10.66 -6.88 -22.13
N HIS A 446 -11.98 -6.72 -22.10
CA HIS A 446 -12.75 -6.00 -23.11
C HIS A 446 -13.75 -5.04 -22.44
N VAL A 447 -13.74 -3.76 -22.80
CA VAL A 447 -14.81 -2.82 -22.40
C VAL A 447 -15.95 -2.93 -23.40
N LEU A 448 -17.09 -3.45 -22.93
CA LEU A 448 -18.29 -3.70 -23.73
C LEU A 448 -19.31 -2.57 -23.58
N THR A 449 -20.00 -2.27 -24.68
CA THR A 449 -21.22 -1.44 -24.67
C THR A 449 -22.40 -2.22 -24.08
N PRO A 450 -23.44 -1.55 -23.53
CA PRO A 450 -24.63 -2.21 -22.98
C PRO A 450 -25.28 -3.24 -23.93
N ALA A 451 -25.26 -3.00 -25.25
CA ALA A 451 -25.77 -3.94 -26.25
C ALA A 451 -24.93 -5.24 -26.31
N GLN A 452 -23.60 -5.13 -26.30
CA GLN A 452 -22.70 -6.29 -26.26
C GLN A 452 -22.77 -7.02 -24.91
N THR A 453 -22.94 -6.29 -23.81
CA THR A 453 -23.23 -6.87 -22.48
C THR A 453 -24.53 -7.69 -22.52
N LYS A 454 -25.57 -7.20 -23.20
CA LYS A 454 -26.86 -7.90 -23.34
C LYS A 454 -26.80 -9.12 -24.26
N GLU A 455 -25.94 -9.10 -25.28
CA GLU A 455 -25.65 -10.27 -26.13
C GLU A 455 -24.90 -11.35 -25.33
N LEU A 456 -23.90 -10.97 -24.54
CA LEU A 456 -23.13 -11.86 -23.67
C LEU A 456 -23.94 -12.38 -22.46
N TYR A 457 -24.88 -11.59 -21.93
CA TYR A 457 -25.70 -11.92 -20.77
C TYR A 457 -27.18 -11.55 -21.01
N PRO A 458 -27.94 -12.36 -21.77
CA PRO A 458 -29.33 -12.04 -22.18
C PRO A 458 -30.30 -11.78 -21.02
N LEU A 459 -30.08 -12.36 -19.85
CA LEU A 459 -30.91 -12.17 -18.65
C LEU A 459 -30.60 -10.89 -17.86
N MET A 460 -29.54 -10.14 -18.20
CA MET A 460 -29.10 -8.94 -17.49
C MET A 460 -29.94 -7.71 -17.89
N ASN A 461 -30.28 -6.84 -16.94
CA ASN A 461 -30.71 -5.48 -17.24
C ASN A 461 -29.48 -4.62 -17.57
N VAL A 462 -29.54 -3.92 -18.71
CA VAL A 462 -28.45 -3.06 -19.21
C VAL A 462 -28.88 -1.61 -19.42
N ASP A 463 -30.16 -1.28 -19.15
CA ASP A 463 -30.80 -0.02 -19.56
C ASP A 463 -30.27 1.21 -18.80
N ASP A 464 -29.64 0.98 -17.65
CA ASP A 464 -29.00 1.96 -16.76
C ASP A 464 -27.46 1.88 -16.78
N LEU A 465 -26.87 1.10 -17.69
CA LEU A 465 -25.41 0.90 -17.74
C LEU A 465 -24.72 1.85 -18.71
N TYR A 466 -23.55 2.35 -18.30
CA TYR A 466 -22.61 3.05 -19.19
C TYR A 466 -21.76 2.05 -20.00
N GLY A 467 -21.57 0.84 -19.46
CA GLY A 467 -20.84 -0.26 -20.07
C GLY A 467 -20.41 -1.30 -19.03
N THR A 468 -19.61 -2.27 -19.45
CA THR A 468 -19.06 -3.31 -18.55
C THR A 468 -17.64 -3.68 -18.96
N LEU A 469 -16.78 -4.03 -18.00
CA LEU A 469 -15.48 -4.66 -18.29
C LEU A 469 -15.62 -6.18 -18.17
N TYR A 470 -15.35 -6.88 -19.27
CA TYR A 470 -15.41 -8.34 -19.36
C TYR A 470 -14.00 -8.94 -19.40
N VAL A 471 -13.76 -9.96 -18.58
CA VAL A 471 -12.50 -10.71 -18.49
C VAL A 471 -12.80 -12.20 -18.79
N PRO A 472 -12.51 -12.70 -20.01
CA PRO A 472 -12.92 -14.04 -20.45
C PRO A 472 -12.26 -15.20 -19.68
N LYS A 473 -11.15 -14.92 -18.97
CA LYS A 473 -10.32 -15.92 -18.27
C LYS A 473 -10.51 -15.92 -16.74
N ASP A 474 -11.41 -15.07 -16.24
CA ASP A 474 -11.90 -15.13 -14.86
C ASP A 474 -12.85 -16.33 -14.67
N GLY A 475 -13.24 -16.63 -13.42
CA GLY A 475 -14.04 -17.82 -13.15
C GLY A 475 -14.27 -18.10 -11.67
N THR A 476 -14.61 -19.36 -11.37
CA THR A 476 -14.81 -19.86 -10.00
C THR A 476 -14.11 -21.21 -9.79
N MET A 477 -13.76 -21.53 -8.55
CA MET A 477 -13.18 -22.82 -8.13
C MET A 477 -13.99 -23.45 -7.00
N ASP A 478 -13.90 -24.78 -6.85
CA ASP A 478 -14.41 -25.46 -5.66
C ASP A 478 -13.42 -25.31 -4.48
N PRO A 479 -13.80 -24.67 -3.37
CA PRO A 479 -12.89 -24.48 -2.23
C PRO A 479 -12.44 -25.80 -1.60
N ALA A 480 -13.34 -26.78 -1.49
CA ALA A 480 -13.05 -28.04 -0.82
C ALA A 480 -12.12 -28.92 -1.68
N GLY A 481 -12.43 -29.10 -2.96
CA GLY A 481 -11.60 -29.83 -3.92
C GLY A 481 -10.23 -29.18 -4.15
N THR A 482 -10.16 -27.85 -4.22
CA THR A 482 -8.88 -27.13 -4.33
C THR A 482 -7.98 -27.38 -3.13
N CYS A 483 -8.48 -27.19 -1.90
CA CYS A 483 -7.72 -27.45 -0.68
C CYS A 483 -7.32 -28.93 -0.54
N SER A 484 -8.23 -29.85 -0.87
CA SER A 484 -7.94 -31.30 -0.86
C SER A 484 -6.84 -31.69 -1.86
N THR A 485 -6.79 -31.02 -3.02
CA THR A 485 -5.80 -31.27 -4.07
C THR A 485 -4.44 -30.68 -3.69
N LEU A 486 -4.41 -29.47 -3.13
CA LEU A 486 -3.22 -28.85 -2.55
C LEU A 486 -2.60 -29.73 -1.45
N ALA A 487 -3.43 -30.20 -0.51
CA ALA A 487 -3.01 -31.07 0.58
C ALA A 487 -2.36 -32.37 0.04
N ARG A 488 -2.99 -33.02 -0.95
CA ARG A 488 -2.42 -34.19 -1.63
C ARG A 488 -1.11 -33.90 -2.35
N ALA A 489 -1.02 -32.78 -3.08
CA ALA A 489 0.20 -32.38 -3.78
C ALA A 489 1.36 -32.08 -2.82
N ALA A 490 1.08 -31.48 -1.66
CA ALA A 490 2.08 -31.22 -0.62
C ALA A 490 2.52 -32.52 0.07
N ALA A 491 1.58 -33.42 0.40
CA ALA A 491 1.89 -34.71 1.02
C ALA A 491 2.73 -35.62 0.10
N ALA A 492 2.44 -35.62 -1.20
CA ALA A 492 3.27 -36.30 -2.21
C ALA A 492 4.70 -35.74 -2.33
N ARG A 493 4.98 -34.57 -1.72
CA ARG A 493 6.30 -33.93 -1.63
C ARG A 493 6.90 -33.99 -0.21
N GLY A 494 6.30 -34.77 0.69
CA GLY A 494 6.81 -35.05 2.04
C GLY A 494 6.17 -34.24 3.17
N ALA A 495 5.34 -33.24 2.88
CA ALA A 495 4.69 -32.46 3.93
C ALA A 495 3.71 -33.32 4.74
N THR A 496 3.74 -33.17 6.07
CA THR A 496 2.85 -33.87 7.00
C THR A 496 1.62 -33.01 7.25
N ILE A 497 0.42 -33.61 7.17
CA ILE A 497 -0.85 -32.90 7.37
C ILE A 497 -1.62 -33.61 8.48
N ILE A 498 -1.94 -32.87 9.55
CA ILE A 498 -2.55 -33.42 10.77
C ILE A 498 -3.85 -32.67 11.05
N GLU A 499 -4.96 -33.39 10.93
CA GLU A 499 -6.31 -32.96 11.27
C GLU A 499 -6.65 -33.42 12.70
N ASN A 500 -7.66 -32.80 13.32
CA ASN A 500 -8.08 -33.03 14.71
C ASN A 500 -6.95 -32.77 15.74
N CYS A 501 -6.11 -31.75 15.47
CA CYS A 501 -4.90 -31.45 16.22
C CYS A 501 -4.81 -29.95 16.61
N PRO A 502 -5.62 -29.48 17.59
CA PRO A 502 -5.55 -28.11 18.08
C PRO A 502 -4.16 -27.74 18.63
N VAL A 503 -3.67 -26.57 18.21
CA VAL A 503 -2.54 -25.89 18.85
C VAL A 503 -3.04 -25.19 20.11
N THR A 504 -2.39 -25.48 21.23
CA THR A 504 -2.73 -24.95 22.57
C THR A 504 -1.70 -23.98 23.13
N GLY A 505 -0.51 -23.89 22.53
CA GLY A 505 0.58 -23.04 22.98
C GLY A 505 1.69 -22.87 21.94
N ILE A 506 2.47 -21.80 22.06
CA ILE A 506 3.66 -21.54 21.24
C ILE A 506 4.79 -21.17 22.20
N GLN A 507 5.83 -22.00 22.26
CA GLN A 507 7.01 -21.70 23.08
C GLN A 507 7.87 -20.67 22.37
N VAL A 508 8.03 -19.51 23.00
CA VAL A 508 8.96 -18.46 22.60
C VAL A 508 10.14 -18.44 23.58
N ARG A 509 11.37 -18.33 23.07
CA ARG A 509 12.59 -18.17 23.87
C ARG A 509 13.30 -16.88 23.51
N THR A 510 13.89 -16.23 24.50
CA THR A 510 14.79 -15.09 24.30
C THR A 510 16.22 -15.60 24.17
N ASP A 511 16.96 -15.19 23.15
CA ASP A 511 18.39 -15.50 23.02
C ASP A 511 19.28 -14.53 23.83
N ASP A 512 20.59 -14.82 23.90
CA ASP A 512 21.57 -14.04 24.67
C ASP A 512 21.69 -12.56 24.24
N PHE A 513 21.11 -12.19 23.08
CA PHE A 513 21.08 -10.84 22.53
C PHE A 513 19.72 -10.16 22.75
N GLY A 514 18.85 -10.75 23.57
CA GLY A 514 17.52 -10.22 23.89
C GLY A 514 16.45 -10.50 22.83
N VAL A 515 16.74 -11.31 21.81
CA VAL A 515 15.81 -11.53 20.70
C VAL A 515 14.84 -12.66 21.03
N LYS A 516 13.53 -12.36 21.03
CA LYS A 516 12.48 -13.38 21.09
C LYS A 516 12.42 -14.18 19.79
N ARG A 517 12.39 -15.50 19.90
CA ARG A 517 12.31 -16.45 18.78
C ARG A 517 11.33 -17.58 19.08
N VAL A 518 10.65 -18.07 18.05
CA VAL A 518 9.90 -19.33 18.10
C VAL A 518 10.83 -20.50 18.45
N HIS A 519 10.35 -21.44 19.26
CA HIS A 519 11.08 -22.65 19.64
C HIS A 519 10.26 -23.94 19.47
N ALA A 520 8.96 -23.91 19.76
CA ALA A 520 8.09 -25.07 19.62
C ALA A 520 6.61 -24.70 19.52
N VAL A 521 5.80 -25.64 19.02
CA VAL A 521 4.33 -25.61 19.04
C VAL A 521 3.82 -26.70 19.98
N GLU A 522 2.85 -26.36 20.82
CA GLU A 522 2.25 -27.27 21.79
C GLU A 522 0.85 -27.69 21.36
N THR A 523 0.54 -28.97 21.56
CA THR A 523 -0.78 -29.57 21.34
C THR A 523 -1.10 -30.52 22.50
N ALA A 524 -2.36 -30.91 22.67
CA ALA A 524 -2.76 -31.94 23.64
C ALA A 524 -2.13 -33.33 23.38
N HIS A 525 -1.48 -33.53 22.22
CA HIS A 525 -0.93 -34.81 21.77
C HIS A 525 0.61 -34.80 21.65
N GLY A 526 1.27 -33.71 22.03
CA GLY A 526 2.72 -33.55 22.00
C GLY A 526 3.18 -32.15 21.63
N THR A 527 4.49 -31.94 21.73
CA THR A 527 5.17 -30.67 21.40
C THR A 527 6.06 -30.88 20.17
N ILE A 528 5.87 -30.07 19.13
CA ILE A 528 6.70 -30.06 17.92
C ILE A 528 7.76 -28.98 18.07
N GLN A 529 9.04 -29.35 18.17
CA GLN A 529 10.13 -28.37 18.12
C GLN A 529 10.26 -27.77 16.72
N THR A 530 10.28 -26.44 16.60
CA THR A 530 10.37 -25.75 15.30
C THR A 530 11.00 -24.36 15.45
N PRO A 531 11.84 -23.91 14.49
CA PRO A 531 12.28 -22.53 14.41
C PRO A 531 11.24 -21.60 13.78
N CYS A 532 10.19 -22.14 13.14
CA CYS A 532 9.23 -21.37 12.34
C CYS A 532 7.77 -21.81 12.56
N VAL A 533 6.88 -20.84 12.75
CA VAL A 533 5.43 -21.01 12.83
C VAL A 533 4.74 -20.04 11.88
N VAL A 534 3.75 -20.53 11.13
CA VAL A 534 2.95 -19.72 10.19
C VAL A 534 1.49 -19.71 10.64
N ASN A 535 0.99 -18.52 10.98
CA ASN A 535 -0.36 -18.29 11.48
C ASN A 535 -1.35 -18.11 10.31
N CYS A 536 -1.90 -19.22 9.83
CA CYS A 536 -2.94 -19.29 8.79
C CYS A 536 -4.35 -19.49 9.38
N ALA A 537 -4.55 -19.25 10.67
CA ALA A 537 -5.73 -19.65 11.43
C ALA A 537 -6.99 -18.77 11.23
N GLY A 538 -7.12 -18.07 10.10
CA GLY A 538 -8.30 -17.27 9.73
C GLY A 538 -8.72 -16.27 10.81
N VAL A 539 -9.99 -16.30 11.21
CA VAL A 539 -10.53 -15.47 12.31
C VAL A 539 -9.91 -15.78 13.68
N TRP A 540 -9.43 -17.01 13.91
CA TRP A 540 -8.71 -17.38 15.15
C TRP A 540 -7.25 -16.93 15.18
N ALA A 541 -6.72 -16.34 14.09
CA ALA A 541 -5.32 -15.90 14.02
C ALA A 541 -4.95 -14.89 15.12
N ARG A 542 -5.91 -14.07 15.60
CA ARG A 542 -5.69 -13.17 16.75
C ARG A 542 -5.56 -13.91 18.08
N ALA A 543 -6.25 -15.03 18.26
CA ALA A 543 -6.07 -15.89 19.44
C ALA A 543 -4.71 -16.59 19.40
N LEU A 544 -4.33 -17.15 18.25
CA LEU A 544 -3.03 -17.80 18.07
C LEU A 544 -1.85 -16.84 18.27
N GLY A 545 -1.94 -15.60 17.76
CA GLY A 545 -0.91 -14.57 17.96
C GLY A 545 -0.66 -14.25 19.43
N ARG A 546 -1.71 -14.18 20.27
CA ARG A 546 -1.58 -13.95 21.72
C ARG A 546 -0.75 -15.02 22.42
N LEU A 547 -0.79 -16.28 21.97
CA LEU A 547 0.02 -17.37 22.55
C LEU A 547 1.53 -17.16 22.35
N ALA A 548 1.93 -16.44 21.30
CA ALA A 548 3.32 -16.04 21.06
C ALA A 548 3.67 -14.64 21.61
N GLY A 549 2.67 -13.86 22.03
CA GLY A 549 2.83 -12.43 22.36
C GLY A 549 3.00 -11.55 21.11
N VAL A 550 2.26 -11.85 20.04
CA VAL A 550 2.21 -11.11 18.77
C VAL A 550 0.81 -10.50 18.56
N HIS A 551 0.76 -9.24 18.14
CA HIS A 551 -0.47 -8.48 17.95
C HIS A 551 -0.96 -8.58 16.49
N VAL A 552 -2.14 -9.18 16.29
CA VAL A 552 -2.74 -9.39 14.95
C VAL A 552 -3.96 -8.46 14.77
N PRO A 553 -3.86 -7.39 13.97
CA PRO A 553 -4.91 -6.39 13.80
C PRO A 553 -6.00 -6.82 12.81
N LEU A 554 -6.88 -7.74 13.24
CA LEU A 554 -8.10 -8.10 12.52
C LEU A 554 -9.31 -8.21 13.45
N VAL A 555 -10.49 -8.12 12.86
CA VAL A 555 -11.80 -8.45 13.48
C VAL A 555 -12.50 -9.54 12.69
N ALA A 556 -13.47 -10.20 13.32
CA ALA A 556 -14.39 -11.10 12.65
C ALA A 556 -15.73 -10.39 12.41
N MET A 557 -16.30 -10.57 11.21
CA MET A 557 -17.62 -10.10 10.84
C MET A 557 -18.41 -11.25 10.19
N HIS A 558 -19.73 -11.18 10.24
CA HIS A 558 -20.58 -12.01 9.39
C HIS A 558 -20.48 -11.50 7.95
N HIS A 559 -20.40 -12.42 6.99
CA HIS A 559 -20.60 -12.14 5.57
C HIS A 559 -21.52 -13.20 4.97
N ALA A 560 -22.35 -12.81 4.00
CA ALA A 560 -23.47 -13.64 3.56
C ALA A 560 -23.75 -13.64 2.05
N TYR A 561 -24.34 -14.74 1.59
CA TYR A 561 -24.99 -14.85 0.30
C TYR A 561 -26.18 -15.83 0.37
N VAL A 562 -27.11 -15.69 -0.57
CA VAL A 562 -28.21 -16.64 -0.79
C VAL A 562 -27.96 -17.43 -2.08
N VAL A 563 -28.37 -18.69 -2.11
CA VAL A 563 -28.36 -19.52 -3.32
C VAL A 563 -29.79 -19.66 -3.82
N THR A 564 -30.01 -19.34 -5.10
CA THR A 564 -31.33 -19.39 -5.71
C THR A 564 -31.78 -20.82 -6.01
N GLU A 565 -33.06 -20.97 -6.31
CA GLU A 565 -33.56 -22.06 -7.14
C GLU A 565 -33.04 -21.94 -8.59
N ARG A 566 -33.43 -22.90 -9.44
CA ARG A 566 -33.06 -22.95 -10.86
C ARG A 566 -33.59 -21.75 -11.63
N ILE A 567 -32.74 -21.13 -12.44
CA ILE A 567 -33.07 -20.09 -13.41
C ILE A 567 -32.88 -20.67 -14.82
N GLU A 568 -33.88 -20.49 -15.70
CA GLU A 568 -33.79 -20.94 -17.09
C GLU A 568 -32.96 -19.96 -17.93
N GLY A 569 -32.01 -20.46 -18.71
CA GLY A 569 -31.14 -19.65 -19.58
C GLY A 569 -29.94 -18.99 -18.90
N ILE A 570 -29.67 -19.27 -17.62
CA ILE A 570 -28.53 -18.72 -16.87
C ILE A 570 -27.20 -19.48 -17.11
N GLN A 571 -27.27 -20.64 -17.76
CA GLN A 571 -26.12 -21.53 -17.95
C GLN A 571 -25.02 -20.87 -18.81
N ASN A 572 -23.76 -21.12 -18.47
CA ASN A 572 -22.56 -20.61 -19.14
C ASN A 572 -22.37 -19.07 -19.12
N MET A 573 -23.21 -18.31 -18.41
CA MET A 573 -23.04 -16.87 -18.24
C MET A 573 -21.80 -16.53 -17.38
N PRO A 574 -21.13 -15.39 -17.61
CA PRO A 574 -20.06 -14.90 -16.72
C PRO A 574 -20.51 -14.68 -15.28
N ASN A 575 -19.58 -14.74 -14.33
CA ASN A 575 -19.84 -14.26 -12.97
C ASN A 575 -19.92 -12.72 -12.99
N VAL A 576 -20.80 -12.13 -12.18
CA VAL A 576 -21.02 -10.67 -12.17
C VAL A 576 -20.51 -10.07 -10.87
N ARG A 577 -19.88 -8.89 -10.95
CA ARG A 577 -19.71 -7.98 -9.81
C ARG A 577 -20.20 -6.60 -10.20
N ASP A 578 -21.32 -6.21 -9.61
CA ASP A 578 -21.78 -4.82 -9.62
C ASP A 578 -21.29 -4.14 -8.35
N HIS A 579 -20.31 -3.27 -8.52
CA HIS A 579 -19.73 -2.51 -7.42
C HIS A 579 -20.64 -1.35 -6.99
N ASP A 580 -21.45 -0.82 -7.90
CA ASP A 580 -22.30 0.34 -7.61
C ASP A 580 -23.59 -0.06 -6.86
N ALA A 581 -24.07 -1.29 -7.08
CA ALA A 581 -25.17 -1.90 -6.32
C ALA A 581 -24.69 -2.84 -5.19
N SER A 582 -23.41 -2.78 -4.81
CA SER A 582 -22.74 -3.58 -3.76
C SER A 582 -22.95 -5.11 -3.83
N VAL A 583 -23.12 -5.69 -5.02
CA VAL A 583 -23.57 -7.09 -5.21
C VAL A 583 -22.67 -7.90 -6.15
N TYR A 584 -22.47 -9.17 -5.82
CA TYR A 584 -21.85 -10.17 -6.69
C TYR A 584 -22.82 -11.33 -6.99
N LEU A 585 -22.76 -11.83 -8.23
CA LEU A 585 -23.55 -12.98 -8.72
C LEU A 585 -22.58 -14.06 -9.21
N ARG A 586 -22.47 -15.16 -8.47
CA ARG A 586 -21.72 -16.36 -8.87
C ARG A 586 -22.65 -17.30 -9.63
N LEU A 587 -22.23 -17.83 -10.79
CA LEU A 587 -22.94 -18.92 -11.44
C LEU A 587 -22.62 -20.26 -10.76
N GLN A 588 -23.66 -21.03 -10.41
CA GLN A 588 -23.54 -22.39 -9.87
C GLN A 588 -24.45 -23.35 -10.63
N GLY A 589 -24.02 -23.75 -11.83
CA GLY A 589 -24.76 -24.65 -12.72
C GLY A 589 -25.96 -23.95 -13.37
N ASP A 590 -27.15 -24.16 -12.82
CA ASP A 590 -28.40 -23.49 -13.22
C ASP A 590 -29.00 -22.60 -12.12
N ALA A 591 -28.26 -22.34 -11.04
CA ALA A 591 -28.61 -21.38 -9.98
C ALA A 591 -27.56 -20.27 -9.84
N LEU A 592 -27.91 -19.17 -9.16
CA LEU A 592 -26.98 -18.12 -8.76
C LEU A 592 -26.70 -18.16 -7.26
N SER A 593 -25.47 -17.84 -6.86
CA SER A 593 -25.19 -17.33 -5.51
C SER A 593 -25.16 -15.81 -5.56
N VAL A 594 -26.00 -15.15 -4.76
CA VAL A 594 -26.18 -13.70 -4.70
C VAL A 594 -25.71 -13.21 -3.32
N GLY A 595 -24.69 -12.37 -3.26
CA GLY A 595 -24.16 -11.81 -2.00
C GLY A 595 -23.66 -10.38 -2.20
N GLY A 596 -23.37 -9.67 -1.11
CA GLY A 596 -23.01 -8.26 -1.17
C GLY A 596 -22.28 -7.77 0.08
N TYR A 597 -21.97 -6.47 0.12
CA TYR A 597 -21.27 -5.83 1.24
C TYR A 597 -22.10 -4.66 1.78
N GLU A 598 -22.78 -4.88 2.89
CA GLU A 598 -23.60 -3.91 3.61
C GLU A 598 -22.78 -2.82 4.31
N SER A 599 -23.41 -1.67 4.60
CA SER A 599 -22.78 -0.58 5.36
C SER A 599 -22.85 -0.78 6.89
N ASN A 600 -23.40 -1.89 7.36
CA ASN A 600 -23.62 -2.20 8.78
C ASN A 600 -23.43 -3.71 9.11
N PRO A 601 -22.29 -4.33 8.76
CA PRO A 601 -22.02 -5.74 9.02
C PRO A 601 -22.15 -6.12 10.51
N ILE A 602 -22.55 -7.36 10.78
CA ILE A 602 -22.61 -7.87 12.16
C ILE A 602 -21.19 -8.25 12.61
N PHE A 603 -20.68 -7.60 13.65
CA PHE A 603 -19.41 -7.96 14.28
C PHE A 603 -19.56 -9.23 15.11
N TRP A 604 -18.59 -10.15 15.00
CA TRP A 604 -18.52 -11.33 15.86
C TRP A 604 -17.49 -11.11 16.97
N GLU A 605 -17.96 -10.55 18.10
CA GLU A 605 -17.10 -10.10 19.21
C GLU A 605 -16.39 -11.27 19.93
N GLU A 606 -17.08 -12.40 20.13
CA GLU A 606 -16.58 -13.58 20.84
C GLU A 606 -16.41 -14.77 19.88
N VAL A 607 -15.23 -14.82 19.25
CA VAL A 607 -14.84 -15.87 18.29
C VAL A 607 -14.70 -17.23 18.98
N SER A 608 -15.75 -18.05 18.92
CA SER A 608 -15.84 -19.39 19.52
C SER A 608 -14.80 -20.36 18.95
N GLU A 609 -14.09 -21.08 19.82
CA GLU A 609 -13.16 -22.15 19.43
C GLU A 609 -13.87 -23.41 18.90
N LYS A 610 -15.18 -23.56 19.18
CA LYS A 610 -15.98 -24.73 18.78
C LYS A 610 -16.60 -24.59 17.40
N PHE A 611 -16.53 -23.42 16.79
CA PHE A 611 -17.14 -23.15 15.49
C PHE A 611 -16.31 -23.81 14.38
N ALA A 612 -16.85 -24.87 13.76
CA ALA A 612 -16.26 -25.64 12.67
C ALA A 612 -17.40 -26.21 11.80
N PHE A 613 -17.30 -26.10 10.47
CA PHE A 613 -18.37 -26.45 9.51
C PHE A 613 -19.76 -25.86 9.84
N SER A 614 -19.78 -24.75 10.57
CA SER A 614 -20.98 -24.05 11.02
C SER A 614 -21.25 -22.81 10.19
N LEU A 615 -22.50 -22.36 10.23
CA LEU A 615 -23.00 -21.10 9.68
C LEU A 615 -23.86 -20.41 10.73
N PHE A 616 -24.04 -19.10 10.60
CA PHE A 616 -25.03 -18.33 11.35
C PHE A 616 -26.39 -18.38 10.66
N ASP A 617 -27.48 -18.17 11.40
CA ASP A 617 -28.77 -17.82 10.80
C ASP A 617 -28.62 -16.49 10.03
N LEU A 618 -29.27 -16.37 8.87
CA LEU A 618 -29.18 -15.15 8.04
C LEU A 618 -30.06 -14.04 8.60
N ASP A 619 -29.45 -12.90 8.92
CA ASP A 619 -30.16 -11.66 9.22
C ASP A 619 -30.68 -11.01 7.93
N TRP A 620 -32.00 -11.02 7.75
CA TRP A 620 -32.64 -10.45 6.56
C TRP A 620 -32.75 -8.92 6.61
N ASP A 621 -32.84 -8.31 7.78
CA ASP A 621 -32.92 -6.84 7.89
C ASP A 621 -31.58 -6.19 7.47
N VAL A 622 -30.46 -6.89 7.70
CA VAL A 622 -29.15 -6.56 7.12
C VAL A 622 -29.09 -6.94 5.63
N PHE A 623 -29.40 -8.18 5.27
CA PHE A 623 -29.13 -8.71 3.93
C PHE A 623 -30.03 -8.11 2.81
N MET A 624 -31.23 -7.61 3.15
CA MET A 624 -32.17 -7.06 2.17
C MET A 624 -31.65 -5.84 1.39
N GLN A 625 -30.58 -5.17 1.84
CA GLN A 625 -29.91 -4.10 1.09
C GLN A 625 -29.48 -4.54 -0.32
N HIS A 626 -29.00 -5.78 -0.45
CA HIS A 626 -28.43 -6.31 -1.70
C HIS A 626 -29.49 -6.75 -2.71
N ILE A 627 -30.68 -7.10 -2.23
CA ILE A 627 -31.73 -7.74 -3.02
C ILE A 627 -32.27 -6.82 -4.13
N GLN A 628 -32.46 -5.53 -3.85
CA GLN A 628 -32.97 -4.60 -4.86
C GLN A 628 -31.95 -4.37 -6.00
N GLY A 629 -30.65 -4.37 -5.68
CA GLY A 629 -29.56 -4.33 -6.66
C GLY A 629 -29.50 -5.60 -7.51
N ALA A 630 -29.56 -6.77 -6.86
CA ALA A 630 -29.59 -8.06 -7.53
C ALA A 630 -30.78 -8.19 -8.52
N ILE A 631 -31.99 -7.83 -8.07
CA ILE A 631 -33.20 -7.86 -8.90
C ILE A 631 -33.09 -6.87 -10.05
N ASN A 632 -32.57 -5.64 -9.84
CA ASN A 632 -32.34 -4.73 -10.95
C ASN A 632 -31.39 -5.35 -11.99
N ARG A 633 -30.29 -5.97 -11.56
CA ARG A 633 -29.30 -6.56 -12.49
C ARG A 633 -29.81 -7.78 -13.23
N VAL A 634 -30.58 -8.66 -12.61
CA VAL A 634 -31.11 -9.88 -13.26
C VAL A 634 -32.60 -10.05 -12.90
N PRO A 635 -33.53 -9.38 -13.61
CA PRO A 635 -34.94 -9.21 -13.20
C PRO A 635 -35.75 -10.47 -12.89
N VAL A 636 -35.36 -11.65 -13.41
CA VAL A 636 -36.01 -12.93 -13.06
C VAL A 636 -35.90 -13.25 -11.56
N LEU A 637 -34.89 -12.71 -10.86
CA LEU A 637 -34.71 -12.85 -9.41
C LEU A 637 -35.87 -12.31 -8.58
N GLU A 638 -36.73 -11.43 -9.11
CA GLU A 638 -38.01 -11.03 -8.48
C GLU A 638 -38.89 -12.26 -8.14
N ARG A 639 -38.77 -13.34 -8.92
CA ARG A 639 -39.69 -14.50 -8.90
C ARG A 639 -39.00 -15.83 -8.67
N THR A 640 -37.67 -15.84 -8.53
CA THR A 640 -36.88 -17.05 -8.26
C THR A 640 -36.86 -17.33 -6.76
N GLY A 641 -37.19 -18.55 -6.34
CA GLY A 641 -37.11 -18.95 -4.93
C GLY A 641 -35.66 -18.96 -4.41
N ILE A 642 -35.52 -18.98 -3.09
CA ILE A 642 -34.22 -19.12 -2.40
C ILE A 642 -34.12 -20.54 -1.84
N LYS A 643 -33.10 -21.26 -2.30
CA LYS A 643 -32.85 -22.67 -2.00
C LYS A 643 -32.10 -22.88 -0.68
N SER A 644 -31.18 -21.97 -0.36
CA SER A 644 -30.39 -22.01 0.89
C SER A 644 -29.72 -20.68 1.17
N THR A 645 -29.57 -20.34 2.45
CA THR A 645 -28.80 -19.21 2.94
C THR A 645 -27.39 -19.65 3.35
N VAL A 646 -26.39 -18.77 3.18
CA VAL A 646 -25.04 -18.94 3.71
C VAL A 646 -24.65 -17.65 4.41
N CYS A 647 -24.35 -17.72 5.71
CA CYS A 647 -23.85 -16.61 6.51
C CYS A 647 -22.74 -17.15 7.42
N GLY A 648 -21.52 -16.60 7.33
CA GLY A 648 -20.35 -17.18 8.00
C GLY A 648 -19.31 -16.15 8.42
N PRO A 649 -18.35 -16.54 9.27
CA PRO A 649 -17.36 -15.63 9.86
C PRO A 649 -16.18 -15.38 8.91
N GLU A 650 -15.98 -14.13 8.53
CA GLU A 650 -14.88 -13.63 7.71
C GLU A 650 -13.95 -12.71 8.50
N SER A 651 -12.67 -12.69 8.13
CA SER A 651 -11.64 -11.92 8.84
C SER A 651 -11.30 -10.63 8.08
N PHE A 652 -11.60 -9.47 8.67
CA PHE A 652 -11.40 -8.15 8.06
C PHE A 652 -10.30 -7.32 8.73
N THR A 653 -9.61 -6.51 7.92
CA THR A 653 -8.42 -5.74 8.29
C THR A 653 -8.61 -4.24 8.02
N ALA A 654 -7.77 -3.41 8.66
CA ALA A 654 -7.88 -1.95 8.70
C ALA A 654 -7.68 -1.19 7.35
N ASP A 655 -7.33 -1.90 6.29
CA ASP A 655 -7.07 -1.38 4.94
C ASP A 655 -7.55 -2.32 3.82
N HIS A 656 -8.36 -3.32 4.17
CA HIS A 656 -8.81 -4.39 3.27
C HIS A 656 -7.69 -5.22 2.59
N LYS A 657 -6.45 -5.20 3.09
CA LYS A 657 -5.33 -6.04 2.61
C LYS A 657 -4.91 -7.13 3.63
N PRO A 658 -4.47 -8.32 3.18
CA PRO A 658 -3.98 -9.39 4.06
C PRO A 658 -2.90 -8.97 5.07
N LEU A 659 -2.75 -9.77 6.13
CA LEU A 659 -1.67 -9.68 7.11
C LEU A 659 -0.67 -10.81 6.85
N MET A 660 0.51 -10.46 6.34
CA MET A 660 1.56 -11.40 5.94
C MET A 660 2.95 -10.98 6.46
N GLY A 661 3.89 -11.92 6.46
CA GLY A 661 5.30 -11.68 6.78
C GLY A 661 5.70 -12.01 8.22
N GLU A 662 7.00 -11.85 8.54
CA GLU A 662 7.56 -12.10 9.89
C GLU A 662 7.12 -11.00 10.88
N ALA A 663 6.59 -11.40 12.03
CA ALA A 663 6.12 -10.51 13.08
C ALA A 663 7.29 -9.77 13.77
N PRO A 664 7.23 -8.43 13.95
CA PRO A 664 8.27 -7.65 14.63
C PRO A 664 8.63 -8.13 16.04
N GLU A 665 7.69 -8.71 16.77
CA GLU A 665 7.83 -9.04 18.18
C GLU A 665 8.54 -10.38 18.43
N VAL A 666 8.48 -11.32 17.47
CA VAL A 666 9.01 -12.69 17.62
C VAL A 666 9.55 -13.21 16.29
N ARG A 667 10.87 -13.41 16.20
CA ARG A 667 11.52 -13.99 15.00
C ARG A 667 11.05 -15.43 14.77
N GLY A 668 10.81 -15.77 13.51
CA GLY A 668 10.26 -17.07 13.09
C GLY A 668 8.74 -17.21 13.24
N PHE A 669 8.02 -16.21 13.74
CA PHE A 669 6.55 -16.20 13.71
C PHE A 669 6.06 -15.40 12.49
N PHE A 670 5.41 -16.07 11.55
CA PHE A 670 4.90 -15.49 10.32
C PHE A 670 3.37 -15.39 10.33
N LEU A 671 2.82 -14.33 9.75
CA LEU A 671 1.38 -14.18 9.52
C LEU A 671 0.97 -14.64 8.12
N GLY A 672 -0.27 -15.12 8.02
CA GLY A 672 -0.96 -15.47 6.78
C GLY A 672 -2.47 -15.43 6.99
N CYS A 673 -3.01 -14.26 7.36
CA CYS A 673 -4.39 -14.11 7.83
C CYS A 673 -5.04 -12.78 7.38
N GLY A 674 -6.30 -12.53 7.75
CA GLY A 674 -6.98 -11.27 7.45
C GLY A 674 -7.32 -11.07 5.96
N PHE A 675 -7.85 -12.09 5.29
CA PHE A 675 -7.97 -12.08 3.82
C PHE A 675 -9.18 -11.36 3.22
N ASN A 676 -10.07 -10.75 4.02
CA ASN A 676 -11.19 -9.93 3.56
C ASN A 676 -12.03 -10.60 2.44
N SER A 677 -12.49 -11.84 2.66
CA SER A 677 -13.14 -12.70 1.65
C SER A 677 -12.38 -13.04 0.36
N ALA A 678 -11.15 -12.55 0.18
CA ALA A 678 -10.31 -12.85 -0.97
C ALA A 678 -9.41 -14.09 -0.79
N GLY A 679 -9.67 -14.93 0.24
CA GLY A 679 -8.81 -16.04 0.63
C GLY A 679 -8.50 -17.06 -0.48
N MET A 680 -9.53 -17.53 -1.20
CA MET A 680 -9.33 -18.42 -2.36
C MET A 680 -8.70 -17.70 -3.56
N MET A 681 -9.03 -16.42 -3.73
CA MET A 681 -8.69 -15.60 -4.89
C MET A 681 -7.19 -15.23 -4.92
N LEU A 682 -6.66 -14.81 -3.77
CA LEU A 682 -5.25 -14.47 -3.58
C LEU A 682 -4.40 -15.65 -3.10
N GLY A 683 -5.01 -16.75 -2.68
CA GLY A 683 -4.36 -17.81 -1.90
C GLY A 683 -3.13 -18.46 -2.56
N GLY A 684 -3.13 -18.66 -3.88
CA GLY A 684 -1.98 -19.23 -4.59
C GLY A 684 -0.80 -18.27 -4.64
N GLY A 685 -1.02 -17.06 -5.17
CA GLY A 685 -0.03 -15.98 -5.17
C GLY A 685 0.55 -15.72 -3.77
N CYS A 686 -0.31 -15.51 -2.78
CA CYS A 686 0.10 -15.26 -1.40
C CYS A 686 0.81 -16.47 -0.76
N GLY A 687 0.38 -17.70 -1.04
CA GLY A 687 1.03 -18.91 -0.55
C GLY A 687 2.45 -19.07 -1.10
N LYS A 688 2.66 -18.78 -2.40
CA LYS A 688 4.01 -18.70 -2.99
C LYS A 688 4.85 -17.63 -2.30
N GLU A 689 4.37 -16.39 -2.25
CA GLU A 689 5.18 -15.29 -1.73
C GLU A 689 5.51 -15.45 -0.23
N LEU A 690 4.61 -16.04 0.56
CA LEU A 690 4.86 -16.40 1.96
C LEU A 690 5.90 -17.53 2.10
N ALA A 691 5.84 -18.55 1.24
CA ALA A 691 6.86 -19.61 1.19
C ALA A 691 8.25 -19.06 0.82
N HIS A 692 8.34 -18.16 -0.17
CA HIS A 692 9.57 -17.43 -0.48
C HIS A 692 10.05 -16.59 0.72
N TRP A 693 9.13 -15.93 1.44
CA TRP A 693 9.45 -15.14 2.64
C TRP A 693 10.06 -15.98 3.76
N ILE A 694 9.54 -17.17 4.00
CA ILE A 694 10.07 -18.11 5.01
C ILE A 694 11.46 -18.63 4.59
N ILE A 695 11.63 -19.05 3.33
CA ILE A 695 12.86 -19.72 2.86
C ILE A 695 14.02 -18.72 2.64
N HIS A 696 13.73 -17.53 2.09
CA HIS A 696 14.75 -16.53 1.73
C HIS A 696 14.80 -15.34 2.68
N GLY A 697 13.94 -15.32 3.70
CA GLY A 697 13.71 -14.17 4.57
C GLY A 697 12.94 -13.02 3.92
N ARG A 698 12.53 -13.15 2.64
CA ARG A 698 11.84 -12.12 1.82
C ARG A 698 10.98 -12.70 0.69
N PRO A 699 9.85 -12.05 0.34
CA PRO A 699 9.06 -12.38 -0.85
C PRO A 699 9.85 -12.10 -2.14
N GLU A 700 9.38 -12.59 -3.28
CA GLU A 700 9.88 -12.21 -4.60
C GLU A 700 9.39 -10.80 -4.99
N LYS A 701 8.09 -10.54 -4.80
CA LYS A 701 7.41 -9.28 -5.18
C LYS A 701 7.43 -8.21 -4.08
N ASP A 702 7.04 -6.98 -4.41
CA ASP A 702 6.71 -5.95 -3.40
C ASP A 702 5.42 -6.30 -2.64
N MET A 703 5.57 -7.08 -1.57
CA MET A 703 4.47 -7.39 -0.65
C MET A 703 4.34 -6.36 0.49
N TYR A 704 4.94 -5.16 0.42
CA TYR A 704 4.87 -4.18 1.52
C TYR A 704 3.43 -3.82 1.91
N GLY A 705 2.53 -3.65 0.93
CA GLY A 705 1.11 -3.40 1.19
C GLY A 705 0.35 -4.56 1.86
N TYR A 706 0.96 -5.74 1.96
CA TYR A 706 0.43 -6.94 2.65
C TYR A 706 1.26 -7.28 3.91
N ASP A 707 2.41 -6.63 4.11
CA ASP A 707 3.31 -6.80 5.25
C ASP A 707 2.65 -6.31 6.53
N ILE A 708 2.77 -7.06 7.64
CA ILE A 708 2.34 -6.59 8.97
C ILE A 708 3.06 -5.30 9.40
N ARG A 709 4.28 -5.07 8.88
CA ARG A 709 5.14 -3.92 9.19
C ARG A 709 4.73 -2.62 8.50
N ARG A 710 3.63 -2.62 7.74
CA ARG A 710 2.94 -1.41 7.25
C ARG A 710 2.05 -0.74 8.31
N PHE A 711 1.85 -1.38 9.46
CA PHE A 711 1.13 -0.82 10.60
C PHE A 711 2.09 -0.55 11.75
N HIS A 712 2.09 0.69 12.24
CA HIS A 712 2.84 1.08 13.43
C HIS A 712 2.35 0.31 14.67
N CYS A 713 3.27 -0.12 15.55
CA CYS A 713 2.95 -0.97 16.69
C CYS A 713 1.90 -0.40 17.67
N SER A 714 1.75 0.93 17.76
CA SER A 714 0.68 1.56 18.55
C SER A 714 -0.74 1.42 17.97
N LEU A 715 -0.85 0.98 16.71
CA LEU A 715 -2.12 0.71 16.04
C LEU A 715 -2.49 -0.78 16.09
N THR A 716 -1.50 -1.68 16.05
CA THR A 716 -1.72 -3.13 15.95
C THR A 716 -2.38 -3.75 17.20
N ASP A 717 -2.37 -3.05 18.34
CA ASP A 717 -3.11 -3.43 19.55
C ASP A 717 -4.34 -2.54 19.85
N ASN A 718 -4.54 -1.47 19.08
CA ASN A 718 -5.59 -0.49 19.34
C ASN A 718 -6.96 -0.98 18.83
N ASN A 719 -7.72 -1.66 19.70
CA ASN A 719 -9.05 -2.19 19.38
C ASN A 719 -10.01 -1.17 18.75
N ARG A 720 -9.96 0.11 19.14
CA ARG A 720 -10.80 1.17 18.55
C ARG A 720 -10.44 1.35 17.08
N TRP A 721 -9.16 1.60 16.80
CA TRP A 721 -8.65 1.79 15.45
C TRP A 721 -8.90 0.56 14.57
N ILE A 722 -8.59 -0.65 15.05
CA ILE A 722 -8.79 -1.90 14.28
C ILE A 722 -10.28 -2.06 13.90
N ARG A 723 -11.20 -1.81 14.84
CA ARG A 723 -12.65 -1.95 14.62
C ARG A 723 -13.18 -0.93 13.61
N GLU A 724 -12.95 0.35 13.85
CA GLU A 724 -13.42 1.44 12.97
C GLU A 724 -12.89 1.25 11.55
N ARG A 725 -11.59 0.95 11.41
CA ARG A 725 -10.93 0.82 10.11
C ARG A 725 -11.33 -0.42 9.34
N SER A 726 -11.53 -1.54 10.01
CA SER A 726 -12.04 -2.74 9.35
C SER A 726 -13.51 -2.57 8.94
N HIS A 727 -14.29 -1.76 9.66
CA HIS A 727 -15.64 -1.37 9.27
C HIS A 727 -15.66 -0.49 8.02
N GLU A 728 -14.93 0.63 7.99
CA GLU A 728 -14.82 1.45 6.79
C GLU A 728 -14.30 0.62 5.61
N SER A 729 -13.32 -0.27 5.83
CA SER A 729 -12.80 -1.17 4.80
C SER A 729 -13.86 -2.14 4.25
N TYR A 730 -14.74 -2.69 5.10
CA TYR A 730 -15.85 -3.54 4.66
C TYR A 730 -16.89 -2.74 3.85
N ALA A 731 -17.37 -1.63 4.42
CA ALA A 731 -18.40 -0.79 3.80
C ALA A 731 -17.93 -0.11 2.51
N LYS A 732 -16.65 0.28 2.41
CA LYS A 732 -16.03 0.83 1.19
C LYS A 732 -15.50 -0.23 0.21
N ASN A 733 -15.59 -1.54 0.49
CA ASN A 733 -14.99 -2.60 -0.36
C ASN A 733 -15.34 -2.46 -1.85
N TYR A 734 -16.59 -2.11 -2.18
CA TYR A 734 -17.06 -1.91 -3.56
C TYR A 734 -17.18 -0.42 -3.96
N SER A 735 -16.59 0.53 -3.22
CA SER A 735 -16.49 1.94 -3.64
C SER A 735 -15.63 2.11 -4.91
N VAL A 736 -15.66 3.30 -5.53
CA VAL A 736 -14.69 3.68 -6.58
C VAL A 736 -13.37 4.08 -5.92
N VAL A 737 -12.25 3.54 -6.40
CA VAL A 737 -10.91 3.82 -5.85
C VAL A 737 -10.37 5.11 -6.47
N PHE A 738 -10.75 6.25 -5.89
CA PHE A 738 -10.21 7.55 -6.29
C PHE A 738 -8.75 7.71 -5.83
N PRO A 739 -7.88 8.40 -6.59
CA PRO A 739 -6.44 8.49 -6.29
C PRO A 739 -6.10 9.22 -4.99
N HIS A 740 -7.10 9.86 -4.39
CA HIS A 740 -6.97 10.89 -3.37
C HIS A 740 -7.97 10.72 -2.21
N ASP A 741 -8.75 9.62 -2.18
CA ASP A 741 -9.61 9.30 -1.03
C ASP A 741 -8.77 9.13 0.26
N GLU A 742 -9.37 9.48 1.39
CA GLU A 742 -8.76 9.40 2.72
C GLU A 742 -9.77 8.75 3.69
N PRO A 743 -9.30 7.96 4.66
CA PRO A 743 -10.17 7.27 5.59
C PRO A 743 -10.88 8.26 6.53
N LEU A 744 -12.17 8.02 6.81
CA LEU A 744 -12.91 8.72 7.87
C LEU A 744 -12.77 7.98 9.21
N ALA A 745 -12.53 6.66 9.18
CA ALA A 745 -12.34 5.83 10.35
C ALA A 745 -10.90 5.91 10.92
N GLY A 746 -10.74 5.65 12.22
CA GLY A 746 -9.44 5.49 12.86
C GLY A 746 -8.54 6.72 12.82
N ARG A 747 -9.12 7.91 12.69
CA ARG A 747 -8.43 9.20 12.61
C ARG A 747 -8.00 9.74 13.98
N ASN A 748 -7.26 10.83 13.98
CA ASN A 748 -6.75 11.52 15.18
C ASN A 748 -5.82 10.71 16.11
N MET A 749 -5.39 9.50 15.72
CA MET A 749 -4.66 8.56 16.59
C MET A 749 -3.28 9.05 17.04
N ARG A 750 -2.58 9.80 16.18
CA ARG A 750 -1.30 10.47 16.48
C ARG A 750 -1.35 11.88 15.91
N LYS A 751 -1.04 12.88 16.74
CA LYS A 751 -1.03 14.29 16.36
C LYS A 751 0.27 14.94 16.80
N ASP A 752 0.91 15.63 15.86
CA ASP A 752 2.13 16.39 16.11
C ASP A 752 1.77 17.75 16.77
N PRO A 753 2.72 18.43 17.44
CA PRO A 753 2.44 19.65 18.20
C PRO A 753 1.90 20.82 17.35
N LEU A 754 2.08 20.83 16.02
CA LEU A 754 1.57 21.87 15.12
C LEU A 754 0.15 21.59 14.62
N HIS A 755 -0.45 20.43 14.91
CA HIS A 755 -1.76 20.03 14.38
C HIS A 755 -2.85 21.11 14.57
N GLN A 756 -2.95 21.68 15.78
CA GLN A 756 -3.98 22.67 16.10
C GLN A 756 -3.75 24.01 15.39
N GLU A 757 -2.50 24.46 15.31
CA GLU A 757 -2.11 25.68 14.59
C GLU A 757 -2.44 25.55 13.10
N LEU A 758 -2.07 24.43 12.48
CA LEU A 758 -2.28 24.18 11.06
C LEU A 758 -3.76 23.99 10.73
N LEU A 759 -4.53 23.32 11.60
CA LEU A 759 -5.99 23.20 11.47
C LEU A 759 -6.66 24.59 11.43
N GLN A 760 -6.25 25.52 12.29
CA GLN A 760 -6.75 26.89 12.29
C GLN A 760 -6.38 27.68 11.02
N GLN A 761 -5.24 27.34 10.39
CA GLN A 761 -4.83 27.85 9.08
C GLN A 761 -5.50 27.12 7.89
N GLY A 762 -6.53 26.29 8.14
CA GLY A 762 -7.29 25.59 7.10
C GLY A 762 -6.68 24.29 6.58
N CYS A 763 -5.73 23.69 7.30
CA CYS A 763 -5.10 22.43 6.90
C CYS A 763 -6.12 21.29 6.75
N VAL A 764 -6.19 20.70 5.56
CA VAL A 764 -6.90 19.45 5.27
C VAL A 764 -5.91 18.30 5.49
N PHE A 765 -6.12 17.50 6.54
CA PHE A 765 -5.20 16.43 6.94
C PHE A 765 -5.46 15.10 6.21
N GLN A 766 -4.41 14.30 6.06
CA GLN A 766 -4.37 12.95 5.51
C GLN A 766 -3.82 11.99 6.58
N GLU A 767 -4.25 10.73 6.61
CA GLU A 767 -3.80 9.77 7.64
C GLU A 767 -2.69 8.86 7.12
N ARG A 768 -1.49 8.85 7.74
CA ARG A 768 -0.48 7.81 7.47
C ARG A 768 0.18 7.32 8.77
N HIS A 769 0.21 6.01 9.03
CA HIS A 769 0.71 5.41 10.28
C HIS A 769 0.03 5.99 11.56
N GLY A 770 -1.24 6.37 11.46
CA GLY A 770 -2.03 7.02 12.50
C GLY A 770 -1.77 8.51 12.65
N TRP A 771 -0.79 9.08 11.95
CA TRP A 771 -0.50 10.51 11.97
C TRP A 771 -1.47 11.29 11.08
N GLU A 772 -2.03 12.35 11.64
CA GLU A 772 -2.63 13.44 10.87
C GLU A 772 -1.51 14.28 10.20
N ARG A 773 -1.31 14.07 8.90
CA ARG A 773 -0.33 14.75 8.03
C ARG A 773 -1.00 15.88 7.23
N PRO A 774 -0.43 17.09 7.13
CA PRO A 774 -0.94 18.12 6.22
C PRO A 774 -0.99 17.70 4.75
N GLY A 775 -2.18 17.69 4.14
CA GLY A 775 -2.41 17.37 2.73
C GLY A 775 -2.30 18.60 1.82
N TRP A 776 -3.11 19.62 2.12
CA TRP A 776 -3.18 20.94 1.46
C TRP A 776 -3.93 21.94 2.38
N PHE A 777 -3.94 23.24 2.05
CA PHE A 777 -4.52 24.30 2.90
C PHE A 777 -5.77 24.95 2.28
N SER A 778 -6.94 24.73 2.88
CA SER A 778 -8.22 25.23 2.39
C SER A 778 -8.47 26.71 2.73
N PRO A 779 -8.87 27.55 1.75
CA PRO A 779 -9.28 28.93 2.01
C PRO A 779 -10.62 29.03 2.75
N GLY A 780 -11.36 27.93 2.91
CA GLY A 780 -12.61 27.88 3.68
C GLY A 780 -12.42 27.90 5.20
N GLY A 781 -11.17 27.87 5.70
CA GLY A 781 -10.86 27.76 7.11
C GLY A 781 -10.82 26.32 7.61
N ALA A 782 -10.92 26.14 8.93
CA ALA A 782 -10.69 24.86 9.60
C ALA A 782 -11.72 23.78 9.19
N ALA A 783 -11.22 22.63 8.71
CA ALA A 783 -12.00 21.43 8.43
C ALA A 783 -11.61 20.31 9.42
N PRO A 784 -12.13 20.32 10.67
CA PRO A 784 -11.75 19.35 11.70
C PRO A 784 -12.22 17.95 11.32
N VAL A 785 -11.35 16.95 11.54
CA VAL A 785 -11.70 15.53 11.37
C VAL A 785 -12.42 15.04 12.63
N LEU A 786 -13.66 14.60 12.48
CA LEU A 786 -14.53 14.14 13.57
C LEU A 786 -14.26 12.67 13.95
N ASP A 787 -14.80 12.22 15.07
CA ASP A 787 -14.85 10.78 15.41
C ASP A 787 -15.76 10.02 14.44
N TYR A 788 -15.46 8.75 14.15
CA TYR A 788 -16.16 7.97 13.13
C TYR A 788 -17.60 7.62 13.51
N ASP A 789 -18.56 7.96 12.64
CA ASP A 789 -20.02 7.78 12.84
C ASP A 789 -20.55 6.43 12.34
N TYR A 790 -19.70 5.56 11.80
CA TYR A 790 -20.09 4.29 11.17
C TYR A 790 -21.19 4.48 10.09
N TYR A 791 -21.23 5.64 9.42
CA TYR A 791 -22.27 6.03 8.46
C TYR A 791 -23.70 5.99 9.02
N GLY A 792 -23.87 6.18 10.34
CA GLY A 792 -25.15 6.10 11.05
C GLY A 792 -25.55 4.68 11.51
N ALA A 793 -24.65 3.70 11.40
CA ALA A 793 -24.89 2.36 11.92
C ALA A 793 -24.69 2.26 13.46
N TYR A 794 -25.08 1.13 14.05
CA TYR A 794 -24.86 0.78 15.47
C TYR A 794 -25.35 1.84 16.48
N SER A 795 -26.45 2.53 16.17
CA SER A 795 -27.03 3.63 16.99
C SER A 795 -26.17 4.89 17.10
N GLN A 796 -25.21 5.10 16.20
CA GLN A 796 -24.60 6.42 15.99
C GLN A 796 -25.52 7.31 15.13
N GLU A 797 -25.49 8.62 15.33
CA GLU A 797 -26.07 9.56 14.35
C GLU A 797 -25.01 9.91 13.29
N GLN A 798 -25.40 9.84 12.02
CA GLN A 798 -24.54 10.23 10.90
C GLN A 798 -24.22 11.74 10.96
N HIS A 799 -22.97 12.11 10.75
CA HIS A 799 -22.55 13.52 10.80
C HIS A 799 -23.23 14.36 9.71
N ARG A 800 -23.86 15.45 10.14
CA ARG A 800 -24.44 16.48 9.28
C ARG A 800 -23.48 17.64 9.14
N ASP A 801 -23.52 18.34 8.00
CA ASP A 801 -22.70 19.53 7.71
C ASP A 801 -21.19 19.35 7.92
N TYR A 802 -20.69 18.12 7.68
CA TYR A 802 -19.31 17.71 7.95
C TYR A 802 -18.33 18.21 6.86
N THR A 803 -17.78 19.40 7.06
CA THR A 803 -16.90 20.12 6.10
C THR A 803 -15.76 19.27 5.52
N TYR A 804 -15.06 18.47 6.35
CA TYR A 804 -13.95 17.65 5.86
C TYR A 804 -14.40 16.60 4.83
N ASN A 805 -15.54 15.93 5.09
CA ASN A 805 -16.11 14.96 4.15
C ASN A 805 -16.65 15.61 2.87
N GLN A 806 -17.11 16.87 2.95
CA GLN A 806 -17.50 17.65 1.76
C GLN A 806 -16.28 17.98 0.89
N LEU A 807 -15.19 18.49 1.49
CA LEU A 807 -13.93 18.77 0.78
C LEU A 807 -13.30 17.50 0.19
N LEU A 808 -13.46 16.36 0.86
CA LEU A 808 -13.00 15.06 0.35
C LEU A 808 -13.85 14.57 -0.83
N ALA A 809 -15.17 14.77 -0.79
CA ALA A 809 -16.06 14.44 -1.90
C ALA A 809 -15.76 15.27 -3.17
N ASP A 810 -15.27 16.51 -3.02
CA ASP A 810 -14.76 17.31 -4.13
C ASP A 810 -13.46 16.74 -4.75
N GLU A 811 -12.74 15.83 -4.07
CA GLU A 811 -11.59 15.09 -4.64
C GLU A 811 -12.00 13.81 -5.42
N TYR A 812 -13.28 13.40 -5.39
CA TYR A 812 -13.77 12.14 -5.99
C TYR A 812 -13.93 12.20 -7.51
N THR A 813 -12.81 12.36 -8.20
CA THR A 813 -12.71 12.44 -9.66
C THR A 813 -11.46 11.74 -10.20
N PHE A 814 -11.45 11.48 -11.50
CA PHE A 814 -10.25 11.07 -12.26
C PHE A 814 -9.76 12.17 -13.21
N ASP A 815 -10.45 13.32 -13.28
CA ASP A 815 -9.96 14.57 -13.88
C ASP A 815 -9.26 15.43 -12.80
N PHE A 816 -8.88 16.68 -13.09
CA PHE A 816 -8.26 17.55 -12.08
C PHE A 816 -9.30 18.05 -11.07
N PRO A 817 -9.11 17.84 -9.75
CA PRO A 817 -10.06 18.27 -8.71
C PRO A 817 -9.99 19.78 -8.43
N PRO A 818 -10.99 20.40 -7.79
CA PRO A 818 -11.06 21.87 -7.61
C PRO A 818 -9.85 22.46 -6.86
N HIS A 819 -9.37 21.75 -5.83
CA HIS A 819 -8.22 22.17 -5.02
C HIS A 819 -6.87 22.09 -5.77
N HIS A 820 -6.82 21.55 -7.00
CA HIS A 820 -5.60 21.53 -7.83
C HIS A 820 -5.01 22.94 -8.03
N ASN A 821 -5.86 23.97 -8.06
CA ASN A 821 -5.43 25.37 -8.12
C ASN A 821 -4.84 25.90 -6.78
N ILE A 822 -5.18 25.28 -5.65
CA ILE A 822 -4.58 25.57 -4.34
C ILE A 822 -3.19 24.96 -4.28
N ILE A 823 -3.04 23.68 -4.67
CA ILE A 823 -1.72 23.02 -4.77
C ILE A 823 -0.81 23.82 -5.72
N LYS A 824 -1.34 24.25 -6.89
CA LYS A 824 -0.62 25.15 -7.81
C LYS A 824 -0.07 26.40 -7.13
N LYS A 825 -0.86 27.04 -6.25
CA LYS A 825 -0.43 28.22 -5.49
C LYS A 825 0.64 27.85 -4.46
N GLU A 826 0.49 26.77 -3.71
CA GLU A 826 1.50 26.28 -2.75
C GLU A 826 2.84 26.01 -3.46
N CYS A 827 2.82 25.24 -4.56
CA CYS A 827 4.00 24.92 -5.37
C CYS A 827 4.67 26.17 -5.95
N LEU A 828 3.91 27.06 -6.60
CA LEU A 828 4.46 28.28 -7.19
C LEU A 828 4.95 29.28 -6.15
N THR A 829 4.41 29.28 -4.92
CA THR A 829 4.93 30.09 -3.81
C THR A 829 6.27 29.55 -3.33
N CYS A 830 6.42 28.22 -3.19
CA CYS A 830 7.71 27.60 -2.91
C CYS A 830 8.76 27.89 -4.00
N ARG A 831 8.38 27.81 -5.28
CA ARG A 831 9.27 28.01 -6.44
C ARG A 831 9.77 29.45 -6.63
N ASN A 832 9.06 30.45 -6.09
CA ASN A 832 9.31 31.88 -6.35
C ASN A 832 9.53 32.75 -5.09
N ALA A 833 9.14 32.29 -3.90
CA ALA A 833 9.29 33.00 -2.63
C ALA A 833 9.79 32.06 -1.53
N LEU A 834 8.90 31.52 -0.69
CA LEU A 834 9.17 30.48 0.30
C LEU A 834 7.88 29.80 0.80
N ALA A 835 7.97 28.52 1.13
CA ALA A 835 6.91 27.75 1.77
C ALA A 835 7.43 26.95 2.97
N LEU A 836 6.58 26.76 3.98
CA LEU A 836 6.83 25.92 5.15
C LEU A 836 6.04 24.62 5.04
N PHE A 837 6.73 23.50 5.16
CA PHE A 837 6.15 22.15 5.19
C PHE A 837 6.34 21.54 6.58
N ASN A 838 5.25 21.16 7.24
CA ASN A 838 5.33 20.34 8.45
C ASN A 838 5.53 18.87 8.06
N MET A 839 6.66 18.31 8.48
CA MET A 839 7.11 16.94 8.22
C MET A 839 7.27 16.14 9.53
N SER A 840 6.63 16.58 10.62
CA SER A 840 6.78 16.00 11.96
C SER A 840 6.39 14.51 12.04
N TYR A 841 5.54 14.01 11.14
CA TYR A 841 5.21 12.58 11.01
C TYR A 841 6.36 11.68 10.49
N PHE A 842 7.49 12.22 10.03
CA PHE A 842 8.67 11.44 9.60
C PHE A 842 9.27 10.60 10.75
N GLY A 843 9.84 9.43 10.42
CA GLY A 843 10.64 8.64 11.34
C GLY A 843 11.97 9.35 11.69
N LYS A 844 12.31 9.42 12.98
CA LYS A 844 13.46 10.17 13.51
C LYS A 844 14.24 9.30 14.50
N PHE A 845 15.16 8.49 13.99
CA PHE A 845 15.84 7.47 14.79
C PHE A 845 17.31 7.85 15.10
N TYR A 846 17.84 7.34 16.20
CA TYR A 846 19.28 7.36 16.50
C TYR A 846 19.85 5.94 16.51
N LEU A 847 20.91 5.70 15.73
CA LEU A 847 21.75 4.50 15.77
C LEU A 847 23.06 4.83 16.50
N VAL A 848 23.25 4.28 17.69
CA VAL A 848 24.34 4.65 18.62
C VAL A 848 24.97 3.43 19.30
N GLY A 849 26.19 3.58 19.79
CA GLY A 849 26.91 2.55 20.56
C GLY A 849 28.25 2.14 19.95
N PRO A 850 29.00 1.25 20.62
CA PRO A 850 30.39 0.93 20.26
C PRO A 850 30.55 0.35 18.86
N GLU A 851 29.54 -0.33 18.31
CA GLU A 851 29.57 -0.85 16.93
C GLU A 851 28.76 -0.01 15.92
N ALA A 852 28.28 1.18 16.28
CA ALA A 852 27.39 1.97 15.42
C ALA A 852 27.98 2.27 14.03
N THR A 853 29.29 2.54 13.92
CA THR A 853 29.96 2.74 12.62
C THR A 853 30.09 1.46 11.79
N LYS A 854 30.16 0.28 12.43
CA LYS A 854 30.12 -1.02 11.74
C LYS A 854 28.70 -1.31 11.23
N ALA A 855 27.68 -1.04 12.04
CA ALA A 855 26.28 -1.12 11.63
C ALA A 855 25.95 -0.16 10.48
N ALA A 856 26.30 1.13 10.62
CA ALA A 856 26.03 2.15 9.62
C ALA A 856 26.77 1.89 8.29
N ASN A 857 28.01 1.40 8.34
CA ASN A 857 28.73 1.00 7.13
C ASN A 857 28.03 -0.15 6.39
N TRP A 858 27.45 -1.12 7.10
CA TRP A 858 26.76 -2.25 6.48
C TRP A 858 25.34 -1.92 6.00
N LEU A 859 24.56 -1.17 6.80
CA LEU A 859 23.17 -0.78 6.50
C LEU A 859 23.08 0.15 5.29
N PHE A 860 23.98 1.12 5.20
CA PHE A 860 23.87 2.20 4.23
C PHE A 860 24.75 1.95 3.01
N SER A 861 24.14 1.98 1.83
CA SER A 861 24.84 1.88 0.54
C SER A 861 25.85 3.02 0.34
N ALA A 862 25.64 4.20 0.93
CA ALA A 862 26.56 5.33 0.86
C ALA A 862 27.68 5.27 1.90
N ASP A 863 28.74 6.06 1.65
CA ASP A 863 29.79 6.32 2.63
C ASP A 863 29.34 7.43 3.60
N VAL A 864 28.81 7.01 4.74
CA VAL A 864 28.36 7.89 5.84
C VAL A 864 29.47 8.22 6.84
N SER A 865 30.71 7.77 6.64
CA SER A 865 31.84 7.94 7.58
C SER A 865 32.41 9.37 7.65
N LYS A 866 31.72 10.34 7.04
CA LYS A 866 32.05 11.77 6.97
C LYS A 866 32.11 12.40 8.38
N ALA A 867 32.64 13.62 8.51
CA ALA A 867 32.80 14.28 9.81
C ALA A 867 31.43 14.53 10.51
N PRO A 868 31.36 14.56 11.86
CA PRO A 868 30.16 15.01 12.57
C PRO A 868 29.68 16.39 12.09
N GLY A 869 28.37 16.58 11.98
CA GLY A 869 27.78 17.76 11.32
C GLY A 869 27.55 17.59 9.81
N SER A 870 27.90 16.44 9.22
CA SER A 870 27.53 16.09 7.84
C SER A 870 26.24 15.26 7.77
N THR A 871 25.54 15.38 6.64
CA THR A 871 24.36 14.61 6.27
C THR A 871 24.60 13.94 4.91
N VAL A 872 24.14 12.70 4.74
CA VAL A 872 24.29 11.92 3.51
C VAL A 872 22.95 11.29 3.14
N TYR A 873 22.47 11.53 1.92
CA TYR A 873 21.37 10.78 1.31
C TYR A 873 21.87 9.39 0.87
N THR A 874 21.16 8.34 1.25
CA THR A 874 21.57 6.94 1.04
C THR A 874 20.36 6.03 0.89
N CYS A 875 20.55 4.87 0.27
CA CYS A 875 19.59 3.77 0.36
C CYS A 875 20.01 2.76 1.44
N MET A 876 19.05 2.13 2.12
CA MET A 876 19.22 0.81 2.73
C MET A 876 18.75 -0.25 1.72
N LEU A 877 19.43 -1.38 1.63
CA LEU A 877 19.14 -2.43 0.65
C LEU A 877 18.96 -3.79 1.32
N ASN A 878 18.24 -4.70 0.65
CA ASN A 878 18.17 -6.11 1.02
C ASN A 878 19.27 -6.95 0.35
N LYS A 879 19.34 -8.24 0.68
CA LYS A 879 20.35 -9.18 0.15
C LYS A 879 20.34 -9.32 -1.38
N ARG A 880 19.23 -9.00 -2.07
CA ARG A 880 19.13 -9.00 -3.53
C ARG A 880 19.50 -7.64 -4.17
N GLY A 881 19.92 -6.65 -3.37
CA GLY A 881 20.22 -5.30 -3.84
C GLY A 881 18.99 -4.41 -4.08
N GLY A 882 17.78 -4.88 -3.74
CA GLY A 882 16.54 -4.08 -3.82
C GLY A 882 16.43 -3.08 -2.68
N VAL A 883 15.69 -1.98 -2.89
CA VAL A 883 15.69 -0.82 -1.99
C VAL A 883 14.65 -0.94 -0.86
N GLU A 884 15.13 -0.94 0.38
CA GLU A 884 14.32 -1.02 1.62
C GLU A 884 13.91 0.35 2.15
N SER A 885 14.66 1.36 1.77
CA SER A 885 14.50 2.75 2.21
C SER A 885 15.41 3.62 1.36
N ASP A 886 14.96 4.81 1.00
CA ASP A 886 15.85 5.94 0.83
C ASP A 886 15.63 6.95 1.96
N LEU A 887 16.73 7.43 2.53
CA LEU A 887 16.73 8.21 3.77
C LEU A 887 17.93 9.14 3.85
N THR A 888 17.92 10.04 4.84
CA THR A 888 19.09 10.84 5.18
C THR A 888 19.73 10.35 6.48
N VAL A 889 21.05 10.24 6.47
CA VAL A 889 21.87 9.79 7.60
C VAL A 889 22.85 10.89 7.96
N SER A 890 22.77 11.36 9.20
CA SER A 890 23.55 12.49 9.72
C SER A 890 24.47 12.01 10.84
N ARG A 891 25.79 12.15 10.69
CA ARG A 891 26.71 11.81 11.79
C ARG A 891 26.66 12.89 12.86
N ILE A 892 26.46 12.50 14.11
CA ILE A 892 26.28 13.38 15.26
C ILE A 892 27.41 13.20 16.28
N SER A 893 27.66 14.26 17.05
CA SER A 893 28.41 14.17 18.31
C SER A 893 27.46 13.74 19.44
N PRO A 894 27.95 13.06 20.50
CA PRO A 894 27.15 12.82 21.70
C PRO A 894 26.81 14.15 22.38
N GLY A 895 25.63 14.20 23.01
CA GLY A 895 25.14 15.40 23.70
C GLY A 895 24.63 15.12 25.12
N ASP A 896 23.75 15.99 25.59
CA ASP A 896 23.12 15.89 26.91
C ASP A 896 22.13 14.70 26.96
N PRO A 897 22.21 13.79 27.96
CA PRO A 897 21.27 12.69 28.10
C PRO A 897 19.79 13.08 28.15
N SER A 898 19.48 14.32 28.52
CA SER A 898 18.11 14.87 28.60
C SER A 898 17.60 15.50 27.30
N SER A 899 18.44 15.66 26.27
CA SER A 899 18.06 16.35 25.04
C SER A 899 17.64 15.36 23.93
N PRO A 900 16.39 15.41 23.41
CA PRO A 900 15.96 14.55 22.31
C PRO A 900 16.69 14.89 20.99
N LEU A 901 17.40 16.02 20.92
CA LEU A 901 18.21 16.41 19.76
C LEU A 901 19.58 15.73 19.70
N ALA A 902 20.14 15.27 20.82
CA ALA A 902 21.51 14.75 20.86
C ALA A 902 21.72 13.82 22.06
N PRO A 903 21.28 12.56 21.99
CA PRO A 903 21.41 11.63 23.10
C PRO A 903 22.88 11.40 23.50
N ALA A 904 23.11 11.03 24.75
CA ALA A 904 24.41 10.59 25.23
C ALA A 904 24.72 9.15 24.79
N PHE A 905 25.92 8.92 24.25
CA PHE A 905 26.41 7.60 23.84
C PHE A 905 27.94 7.54 23.88
N GLN A 906 28.49 6.34 23.75
CA GLN A 906 29.93 6.10 23.56
C GLN A 906 30.17 5.64 22.11
N GLY A 907 31.32 6.04 21.55
CA GLY A 907 31.67 5.77 20.15
C GLY A 907 31.02 6.79 19.20
N ASP A 908 30.66 6.32 18.00
CA ASP A 908 29.96 7.11 17.00
C ASP A 908 28.43 7.07 17.19
N GLY A 909 27.76 8.08 16.64
CA GLY A 909 26.31 8.14 16.57
C GLY A 909 25.81 8.68 15.24
N TYR A 910 24.70 8.14 14.79
CA TYR A 910 24.04 8.51 13.54
C TYR A 910 22.57 8.85 13.82
N TYR A 911 22.11 9.98 13.29
CA TYR A 911 20.71 10.37 13.27
C TYR A 911 20.11 10.08 11.89
N LEU A 912 18.94 9.47 11.86
CA LEU A 912 18.25 8.99 10.67
C LEU A 912 16.94 9.75 10.53
N ALA A 913 16.71 10.41 9.39
CA ALA A 913 15.39 10.94 9.03
C ALA A 913 14.82 10.12 7.87
N ILE A 914 13.65 9.52 8.11
CA ILE A 914 13.04 8.43 7.33
C ILE A 914 11.59 8.81 6.99
N GLY A 915 11.12 8.46 5.79
CA GLY A 915 9.74 8.71 5.37
C GLY A 915 8.71 8.19 6.39
N GLY A 916 7.80 9.06 6.85
CA GLY A 916 6.91 8.74 7.98
C GLY A 916 6.03 7.51 7.77
N ALA A 917 5.52 7.34 6.54
CA ALA A 917 4.72 6.18 6.14
C ALA A 917 5.50 4.86 6.05
N VAL A 918 6.84 4.86 6.21
CA VAL A 918 7.70 3.66 6.09
C VAL A 918 8.52 3.37 7.35
N ALA A 919 8.42 4.24 8.36
CA ALA A 919 9.22 4.23 9.58
C ALA A 919 9.21 2.87 10.31
N GLN A 920 8.04 2.22 10.46
CA GLN A 920 7.93 0.91 11.11
C GLN A 920 8.67 -0.20 10.35
N HIS A 921 8.49 -0.28 9.03
CA HIS A 921 9.21 -1.24 8.18
C HIS A 921 10.72 -1.03 8.24
N ASN A 922 11.17 0.22 8.22
CA ASN A 922 12.59 0.58 8.32
C ASN A 922 13.18 0.30 9.72
N TRP A 923 12.43 0.58 10.80
CA TRP A 923 12.80 0.18 12.16
C TRP A 923 13.00 -1.34 12.26
N SER A 924 12.03 -2.12 11.78
CA SER A 924 12.12 -3.59 11.77
C SER A 924 13.24 -4.10 10.87
N HIS A 925 13.53 -3.46 9.74
CA HIS A 925 14.67 -3.82 8.87
C HIS A 925 16.01 -3.58 9.57
N ILE A 926 16.23 -2.39 10.15
CA ILE A 926 17.46 -2.06 10.89
C ILE A 926 17.63 -3.03 12.06
N THR A 927 16.56 -3.22 12.84
CA THR A 927 16.55 -4.15 13.99
C THR A 927 16.93 -5.57 13.57
N ALA A 928 16.33 -6.12 12.50
CA ALA A 928 16.66 -7.45 12.01
C ALA A 928 18.13 -7.57 11.57
N VAL A 929 18.70 -6.55 10.92
CA VAL A 929 20.12 -6.52 10.53
C VAL A 929 21.04 -6.48 11.76
N LEU A 930 20.73 -5.65 12.77
CA LEU A 930 21.50 -5.59 14.03
C LEU A 930 21.47 -6.93 14.77
N GLN A 931 20.32 -7.60 14.81
CA GLN A 931 20.14 -8.93 15.41
C GLN A 931 20.91 -10.02 14.66
N ASP A 932 20.76 -10.09 13.34
CA ASP A 932 21.38 -11.12 12.49
C ASP A 932 22.92 -10.99 12.49
N MET A 933 23.45 -9.76 12.61
CA MET A 933 24.88 -9.47 12.77
C MET A 933 25.37 -9.47 14.23
N LYS A 934 24.47 -9.58 15.21
CA LYS A 934 24.74 -9.57 16.66
C LYS A 934 25.49 -8.33 17.18
N LEU A 935 25.22 -7.16 16.59
CA LEU A 935 25.98 -5.93 16.87
C LEU A 935 25.58 -5.25 18.17
N GLN A 936 26.57 -4.75 18.91
CA GLN A 936 26.41 -3.94 20.11
C GLN A 936 26.05 -2.50 19.76
N CYS A 937 24.79 -2.32 19.36
CA CYS A 937 24.18 -1.04 18.97
C CYS A 937 22.80 -0.87 19.64
N LYS A 938 22.44 0.36 19.97
CA LYS A 938 21.07 0.74 20.34
C LYS A 938 20.44 1.53 19.19
N LEU A 939 19.21 1.18 18.86
CA LEU A 939 18.32 2.02 18.06
C LEU A 939 17.37 2.74 19.03
N ILE A 940 17.15 4.05 18.82
CA ILE A 940 16.26 4.89 19.63
C ILE A 940 15.28 5.56 18.67
N ASP A 941 13.99 5.57 19.00
CA ASP A 941 12.98 6.34 18.27
C ASP A 941 12.65 7.63 19.02
N CYS A 942 12.81 8.77 18.36
CA CYS A 942 12.47 10.10 18.86
C CYS A 942 11.42 10.79 17.95
N SER A 943 10.66 10.02 17.15
CA SER A 943 9.68 10.53 16.17
C SER A 943 8.54 11.32 16.80
N GLU A 944 8.20 11.03 18.06
CA GLU A 944 7.18 11.78 18.83
C GLU A 944 7.77 12.85 19.76
N GLU A 945 9.11 12.85 19.94
CA GLU A 945 9.84 13.79 20.80
C GLU A 945 10.36 15.01 20.03
N LEU A 946 10.43 14.91 18.69
CA LEU A 946 10.93 15.95 17.81
C LEU A 946 9.91 16.26 16.70
N GLY A 947 9.49 17.52 16.58
CA GLY A 947 8.87 18.01 15.33
C GLY A 947 9.91 18.21 14.23
N MET A 948 9.43 18.43 13.00
CA MET A 948 10.26 18.67 11.81
C MET A 948 9.53 19.64 10.88
N MET A 949 10.16 20.78 10.59
CA MET A 949 9.63 21.82 9.69
C MET A 949 10.65 22.09 8.58
N SER A 950 10.25 21.96 7.32
CA SER A 950 11.10 22.25 6.16
C SER A 950 10.71 23.61 5.57
N LEU A 951 11.60 24.60 5.63
CA LEU A 951 11.39 25.91 5.00
C LEU A 951 12.19 25.98 3.70
N GLN A 952 11.49 26.14 2.58
CA GLN A 952 12.02 25.91 1.24
C GLN A 952 11.59 27.00 0.25
N GLY A 953 12.52 27.46 -0.58
CA GLY A 953 12.32 28.52 -1.60
C GLY A 953 13.46 29.54 -1.63
N PRO A 954 13.56 30.39 -2.67
CA PRO A 954 14.64 31.37 -2.82
C PRO A 954 14.85 32.31 -1.62
N LEU A 955 13.78 32.65 -0.89
CA LEU A 955 13.84 33.57 0.26
C LEU A 955 14.07 32.89 1.61
N SER A 956 14.17 31.55 1.66
CA SER A 956 14.30 30.77 2.91
C SER A 956 15.50 31.18 3.76
N ARG A 957 16.66 31.44 3.12
CA ARG A 957 17.87 31.92 3.81
C ARG A 957 17.63 33.26 4.50
N THR A 958 17.02 34.22 3.80
CA THR A 958 16.80 35.58 4.31
C THR A 958 15.99 35.54 5.60
N VAL A 959 14.87 34.82 5.58
CA VAL A 959 13.95 34.72 6.72
C VAL A 959 14.57 33.94 7.88
N LEU A 960 15.28 32.83 7.62
CA LEU A 960 15.94 32.07 8.68
C LEU A 960 17.13 32.81 9.28
N GLN A 961 17.81 33.70 8.54
CA GLN A 961 18.97 34.43 9.04
C GLN A 961 18.61 35.42 10.17
N GLU A 962 17.35 35.85 10.24
CA GLU A 962 16.81 36.70 11.31
C GLU A 962 16.47 35.91 12.59
N LEU A 963 16.33 34.59 12.48
CA LEU A 963 15.83 33.71 13.54
C LEU A 963 16.89 32.76 14.09
N LEU A 964 17.93 32.47 13.29
CA LEU A 964 19.02 31.53 13.62
C LEU A 964 20.30 32.27 14.06
N ASP A 965 20.92 31.78 15.13
CA ASP A 965 22.17 32.31 15.70
C ASP A 965 23.46 31.92 14.93
N THR A 966 23.33 31.56 13.65
CA THR A 966 24.44 31.08 12.81
C THR A 966 24.40 31.68 11.41
N ASP A 967 25.55 31.83 10.76
CA ASP A 967 25.63 32.26 9.37
C ASP A 967 25.13 31.15 8.42
N LEU A 968 24.18 31.50 7.55
CA LEU A 968 23.54 30.64 6.55
C LEU A 968 24.11 30.82 5.14
N SER A 969 25.25 31.51 5.00
CA SER A 969 26.04 31.59 3.76
C SER A 969 26.40 30.20 3.19
N ASN A 970 26.79 30.15 1.92
CA ASN A 970 27.15 28.87 1.28
C ASN A 970 28.45 28.28 1.85
N GLU A 971 29.31 29.17 2.33
CA GLU A 971 30.64 28.93 2.86
C GLU A 971 30.54 28.49 4.33
N ALA A 972 29.73 29.19 5.14
CA ALA A 972 29.55 28.85 6.54
C ALA A 972 28.60 27.67 6.75
N PHE A 973 27.52 27.53 5.96
CA PHE A 973 26.55 26.43 6.07
C PHE A 973 26.37 25.70 4.72
N PRO A 974 27.32 24.82 4.32
CA PRO A 974 27.23 24.09 3.06
C PRO A 974 26.00 23.17 2.96
N PHE A 975 25.55 22.90 1.73
CA PHE A 975 24.52 21.90 1.46
C PHE A 975 24.96 20.50 1.94
N SER A 976 23.99 19.68 2.40
CA SER A 976 24.25 18.35 2.98
C SER A 976 25.02 18.38 4.32
N THR A 977 24.78 19.42 5.13
CA THR A 977 25.30 19.53 6.51
C THR A 977 24.19 19.83 7.50
N HIS A 978 24.45 19.64 8.79
CA HIS A 978 23.54 19.98 9.90
C HIS A 978 24.30 20.56 11.09
N ARG A 979 23.59 21.36 11.90
CA ARG A 979 24.10 21.97 13.14
C ARG A 979 23.03 22.00 14.21
N LEU A 980 23.45 21.98 15.47
CA LEU A 980 22.63 22.48 16.57
C LEU A 980 22.81 24.00 16.66
N VAL A 981 21.69 24.72 16.68
CA VAL A 981 21.62 26.19 16.63
C VAL A 981 20.47 26.67 17.52
N LYS A 982 20.40 27.96 17.82
CA LYS A 982 19.21 28.59 18.40
C LYS A 982 18.27 29.08 17.31
N ALA A 983 16.98 28.76 17.44
CA ALA A 983 15.88 29.33 16.67
C ALA A 983 14.88 29.96 17.64
N ALA A 984 14.63 31.27 17.57
CA ALA A 984 13.74 31.98 18.51
C ALA A 984 14.03 31.72 20.02
N GLY A 985 15.30 31.41 20.37
CA GLY A 985 15.76 31.04 21.71
C GLY A 985 15.72 29.53 22.03
N CYS A 986 14.90 28.76 21.31
CA CYS A 986 14.79 27.30 21.37
C CYS A 986 16.04 26.65 20.77
N THR A 987 16.49 25.50 21.27
CA THR A 987 17.57 24.75 20.60
C THR A 987 16.96 23.88 19.51
N VAL A 988 17.52 23.91 18.29
CA VAL A 988 17.04 23.09 17.16
C VAL A 988 18.20 22.46 16.41
N ARG A 989 17.95 21.35 15.70
CA ARG A 989 18.87 20.87 14.66
C ARG A 989 18.43 21.45 13.32
N ALA A 990 19.19 22.40 12.78
CA ALA A 990 19.04 22.86 11.41
C ALA A 990 19.83 21.94 10.46
N MET A 991 19.24 21.55 9.33
CA MET A 991 19.82 20.63 8.35
C MET A 991 19.59 21.16 6.94
N ARG A 992 20.66 21.43 6.19
CA ARG A 992 20.56 22.10 4.88
C ARG A 992 20.40 21.08 3.75
N LEU A 993 19.16 20.74 3.46
CA LEU A 993 18.75 19.90 2.32
C LEU A 993 17.36 20.30 1.79
N SER A 994 16.94 19.70 0.68
CA SER A 994 15.62 19.93 0.09
C SER A 994 15.08 18.68 -0.58
N PHE A 995 13.83 18.35 -0.30
CA PHE A 995 13.05 17.33 -1.01
C PHE A 995 12.10 17.92 -2.07
N VAL A 996 12.03 19.26 -2.15
CA VAL A 996 11.22 20.01 -3.14
C VAL A 996 12.05 20.71 -4.21
N GLY A 997 13.39 20.69 -4.08
CA GLY A 997 14.32 21.16 -5.11
C GLY A 997 14.79 22.61 -5.01
N GLU A 998 14.46 23.29 -3.92
CA GLU A 998 14.78 24.70 -3.70
C GLU A 998 15.88 24.88 -2.65
N LEU A 999 16.34 26.11 -2.47
CA LEU A 999 17.15 26.48 -1.31
C LEU A 999 16.30 26.34 -0.03
N GLY A 1000 16.81 25.65 0.99
CA GLY A 1000 16.09 25.52 2.25
C GLY A 1000 16.81 24.74 3.34
N TRP A 1001 16.15 24.65 4.49
CA TRP A 1001 16.59 23.94 5.68
C TRP A 1001 15.42 23.20 6.32
N GLU A 1002 15.71 22.01 6.86
CA GLU A 1002 14.87 21.30 7.81
C GLU A 1002 15.28 21.69 9.23
N LEU A 1003 14.31 22.14 10.02
CA LEU A 1003 14.44 22.42 11.45
C LEU A 1003 13.80 21.27 12.22
N HIS A 1004 14.61 20.48 12.91
CA HIS A 1004 14.15 19.45 13.84
C HIS A 1004 14.15 20.07 15.25
N VAL A 1005 13.00 20.03 15.93
CA VAL A 1005 12.71 20.87 17.10
C VAL A 1005 12.12 20.00 18.21
N PRO A 1006 12.51 20.16 19.50
CA PRO A 1006 11.84 19.48 20.61
C PRO A 1006 10.33 19.72 20.59
N ARG A 1007 9.52 18.71 20.94
CA ARG A 1007 8.05 18.74 20.82
C ARG A 1007 7.42 19.98 21.46
N GLU A 1008 7.95 20.37 22.62
CA GLU A 1008 7.56 21.54 23.42
C GLU A 1008 7.91 22.89 22.78
N ASP A 1009 8.98 22.96 21.99
CA ASP A 1009 9.46 24.18 21.32
C ASP A 1009 8.80 24.40 19.94
N CYS A 1010 8.15 23.37 19.38
CA CYS A 1010 7.68 23.36 17.99
C CYS A 1010 6.77 24.53 17.62
N VAL A 1011 5.71 24.80 18.41
CA VAL A 1011 4.75 25.87 18.13
C VAL A 1011 5.43 27.25 18.15
N ARG A 1012 6.33 27.48 19.12
CA ARG A 1012 7.09 28.73 19.24
C ARG A 1012 8.01 28.97 18.04
N VAL A 1013 8.71 27.94 17.57
CA VAL A 1013 9.58 28.05 16.39
C VAL A 1013 8.76 28.22 15.11
N TYR A 1014 7.65 27.49 14.97
CA TYR A 1014 6.70 27.65 13.85
C TYR A 1014 6.17 29.08 13.75
N GLN A 1015 5.61 29.63 14.84
CA GLN A 1015 5.04 30.97 14.87
C GLN A 1015 6.09 32.04 14.52
N ALA A 1016 7.31 31.94 15.06
CA ALA A 1016 8.39 32.87 14.74
C ALA A 1016 8.82 32.82 13.26
N VAL A 1017 8.87 31.63 12.64
CA VAL A 1017 9.18 31.49 11.20
C VAL A 1017 8.06 32.06 10.32
N MET A 1018 6.79 31.85 10.70
CA MET A 1018 5.65 32.43 9.98
C MET A 1018 5.59 33.95 10.12
N GLU A 1019 5.87 34.50 11.30
CA GLU A 1019 5.92 35.95 11.55
C GLU A 1019 7.02 36.64 10.71
N ALA A 1020 8.26 36.14 10.77
CA ALA A 1020 9.36 36.69 9.97
C ALA A 1020 9.12 36.51 8.45
N GLY A 1021 8.53 35.38 8.05
CA GLY A 1021 8.19 35.08 6.66
C GLY A 1021 7.01 35.86 6.09
N ALA A 1022 6.13 36.42 6.92
CA ALA A 1022 4.87 37.04 6.48
C ALA A 1022 5.09 38.15 5.44
N ARG A 1023 6.03 39.07 5.71
CA ARG A 1023 6.41 40.17 4.81
C ARG A 1023 7.13 39.72 3.52
N HIS A 1024 7.53 38.45 3.46
CA HIS A 1024 8.18 37.81 2.31
C HIS A 1024 7.24 36.87 1.54
N GLY A 1025 5.94 36.83 1.90
CA GLY A 1025 4.94 36.02 1.21
C GLY A 1025 5.01 34.53 1.54
N ILE A 1026 5.45 34.17 2.75
CA ILE A 1026 5.43 32.77 3.21
C ILE A 1026 4.03 32.17 3.13
N THR A 1027 3.96 30.89 2.77
CA THR A 1027 2.76 30.08 2.88
C THR A 1027 3.06 28.77 3.59
N ASN A 1028 2.07 28.20 4.27
CA ASN A 1028 2.11 26.77 4.57
C ASN A 1028 1.85 25.99 3.28
N ALA A 1029 2.49 24.84 3.13
CA ALA A 1029 2.28 23.94 2.00
C ALA A 1029 2.19 22.49 2.49
N GLY A 1030 1.28 21.72 1.88
CA GLY A 1030 0.96 20.36 2.26
C GLY A 1030 1.71 19.30 1.46
N TYR A 1031 1.47 18.02 1.77
CA TYR A 1031 2.13 16.91 1.09
C TYR A 1031 1.79 16.82 -0.41
N ARG A 1032 0.59 17.25 -0.83
CA ARG A 1032 0.24 17.33 -2.26
C ARG A 1032 1.18 18.26 -3.03
N ALA A 1033 1.62 19.36 -2.40
CA ALA A 1033 2.62 20.23 -3.00
C ALA A 1033 4.02 19.58 -3.01
N ILE A 1034 4.36 18.74 -2.02
CA ILE A 1034 5.61 17.96 -2.02
C ILE A 1034 5.62 16.95 -3.18
N ASP A 1035 4.54 16.20 -3.43
CA ASP A 1035 4.45 15.22 -4.51
C ASP A 1035 4.79 15.86 -5.88
N SER A 1036 4.15 16.99 -6.21
CA SER A 1036 4.39 17.77 -7.43
C SER A 1036 5.81 18.39 -7.48
N LEU A 1037 6.29 19.00 -6.39
CA LEU A 1037 7.60 19.64 -6.36
C LEU A 1037 8.76 18.63 -6.41
N SER A 1038 8.57 17.41 -5.89
CA SER A 1038 9.58 16.34 -5.89
C SER A 1038 9.66 15.63 -7.24
N ILE A 1039 8.52 15.39 -7.91
CA ILE A 1039 8.50 14.73 -9.22
C ILE A 1039 9.12 15.62 -10.31
N GLU A 1040 8.95 16.94 -10.24
CA GLU A 1040 9.67 17.89 -11.10
C GLU A 1040 11.19 17.70 -11.00
N LYS A 1041 11.73 17.54 -9.79
CA LYS A 1041 13.15 17.23 -9.54
C LYS A 1041 13.54 15.80 -9.84
N GLY A 1042 12.57 14.91 -10.00
CA GLY A 1042 12.78 13.46 -10.04
C GLY A 1042 13.35 12.92 -8.73
N TYR A 1043 13.04 13.51 -7.58
CA TYR A 1043 13.38 12.88 -6.30
C TYR A 1043 12.41 11.72 -6.07
N ARG A 1044 12.96 10.57 -5.69
CA ARG A 1044 12.23 9.29 -5.63
C ARG A 1044 11.37 9.24 -4.38
N HIS A 1045 10.18 8.67 -4.48
CA HIS A 1045 9.32 8.32 -3.35
C HIS A 1045 9.37 6.80 -3.14
N TRP A 1046 9.85 6.34 -1.97
CA TRP A 1046 9.70 4.93 -1.58
C TRP A 1046 8.22 4.53 -1.48
N HIS A 1047 7.94 3.26 -1.79
CA HIS A 1047 6.62 2.68 -2.08
C HIS A 1047 5.98 3.10 -3.43
N ALA A 1048 6.52 4.10 -4.14
CA ALA A 1048 6.06 4.50 -5.47
C ALA A 1048 7.13 4.31 -6.55
N ASP A 1049 8.16 5.17 -6.56
CA ASP A 1049 9.28 5.13 -7.51
C ASP A 1049 10.36 4.11 -7.12
N LEU A 1050 10.35 3.65 -5.85
CA LEU A 1050 11.24 2.64 -5.29
C LEU A 1050 10.44 1.64 -4.48
N ARG A 1051 10.73 0.35 -4.66
CA ARG A 1051 10.16 -0.78 -3.91
C ARG A 1051 11.26 -1.78 -3.52
N PRO A 1052 10.99 -2.72 -2.58
CA PRO A 1052 11.93 -3.78 -2.20
C PRO A 1052 12.44 -4.70 -3.32
N ASP A 1053 11.78 -4.71 -4.48
CA ASP A 1053 12.17 -5.43 -5.71
C ASP A 1053 12.83 -4.54 -6.79
N ASP A 1054 12.92 -3.22 -6.58
CA ASP A 1054 13.61 -2.26 -7.45
C ASP A 1054 15.05 -2.02 -6.95
N THR A 1055 16.06 -2.00 -7.84
CA THR A 1055 17.46 -1.74 -7.43
C THR A 1055 17.89 -0.27 -7.63
N PRO A 1056 18.93 0.22 -6.92
CA PRO A 1056 19.51 1.55 -7.16
C PRO A 1056 20.02 1.77 -8.59
N LEU A 1057 20.37 0.73 -9.34
CA LEU A 1057 20.86 0.87 -10.71
C LEU A 1057 19.71 1.12 -11.68
N GLU A 1058 18.62 0.36 -11.55
CA GLU A 1058 17.39 0.50 -12.32
C GLU A 1058 16.71 1.84 -12.02
N ALA A 1059 16.67 2.21 -10.75
CA ALA A 1059 16.10 3.47 -10.26
C ALA A 1059 16.94 4.72 -10.59
N GLY A 1060 18.17 4.57 -11.09
CA GLY A 1060 19.07 5.70 -11.37
C GLY A 1060 19.75 6.33 -10.14
N LEU A 1061 19.71 5.65 -8.99
CA LEU A 1061 20.33 6.05 -7.72
C LEU A 1061 21.74 5.50 -7.51
N ALA A 1062 22.39 4.92 -8.54
CA ALA A 1062 23.73 4.32 -8.45
C ALA A 1062 24.83 5.21 -7.82
N PHE A 1063 24.63 6.53 -7.74
CA PHE A 1063 25.52 7.46 -7.04
C PHE A 1063 25.49 7.32 -5.51
N THR A 1064 24.43 6.74 -4.92
CA THR A 1064 24.36 6.44 -3.48
C THR A 1064 25.20 5.22 -3.11
N CYS A 1065 25.56 4.35 -4.06
CA CYS A 1065 26.28 3.11 -3.76
C CYS A 1065 27.81 3.30 -3.77
N LYS A 1066 28.48 3.02 -2.65
CA LYS A 1066 29.95 3.12 -2.48
C LYS A 1066 30.76 2.03 -3.18
N LEU A 1067 30.35 1.60 -4.37
CA LEU A 1067 30.96 0.51 -5.17
C LEU A 1067 32.45 0.71 -5.51
N LYS A 1068 32.97 1.94 -5.36
CA LYS A 1068 34.40 2.28 -5.54
C LYS A 1068 35.23 2.17 -4.24
N SER A 1069 34.61 1.79 -3.13
CA SER A 1069 35.22 1.65 -1.80
C SER A 1069 35.37 0.18 -1.42
N SER A 1070 36.32 -0.12 -0.53
CA SER A 1070 36.44 -1.42 0.14
C SER A 1070 35.49 -1.60 1.33
N ILE A 1071 34.68 -0.60 1.67
CA ILE A 1071 33.68 -0.65 2.74
C ILE A 1071 32.44 -1.42 2.22
N PRO A 1072 32.16 -2.65 2.71
CA PRO A 1072 31.04 -3.45 2.24
C PRO A 1072 29.70 -2.92 2.77
N PHE A 1073 28.62 -3.21 2.05
CA PHE A 1073 27.24 -2.94 2.47
C PHE A 1073 26.30 -4.08 2.06
N LEU A 1074 25.15 -4.18 2.72
CA LEU A 1074 24.14 -5.20 2.46
C LEU A 1074 23.67 -5.12 1.00
N GLY A 1075 23.74 -6.24 0.26
CA GLY A 1075 23.38 -6.29 -1.16
C GLY A 1075 24.46 -5.83 -2.15
N TRP A 1076 25.66 -5.46 -1.70
CA TRP A 1076 26.78 -5.05 -2.57
C TRP A 1076 27.05 -6.04 -3.71
N GLU A 1077 27.08 -7.34 -3.41
CA GLU A 1077 27.35 -8.42 -4.38
C GLU A 1077 26.31 -8.44 -5.51
N ALA A 1078 25.02 -8.30 -5.17
CA ALA A 1078 23.93 -8.29 -6.14
C ALA A 1078 23.95 -7.03 -7.02
N VAL A 1079 24.27 -5.86 -6.44
CA VAL A 1079 24.40 -4.60 -7.19
C VAL A 1079 25.60 -4.67 -8.15
N GLU A 1080 26.74 -5.18 -7.72
CA GLU A 1080 27.93 -5.30 -8.59
C GLU A 1080 27.76 -6.37 -9.68
N ALA A 1081 27.05 -7.47 -9.38
CA ALA A 1081 26.64 -8.47 -10.37
C ALA A 1081 25.69 -7.88 -11.43
N GLN A 1082 24.64 -7.15 -11.02
CA GLN A 1082 23.72 -6.50 -11.95
C GLN A 1082 24.44 -5.43 -12.80
N LYS A 1083 25.32 -4.64 -12.19
CA LYS A 1083 26.19 -3.67 -12.90
C LYS A 1083 27.07 -4.33 -13.98
N SER A 1084 27.47 -5.58 -13.76
CA SER A 1084 28.26 -6.37 -14.71
C SER A 1084 27.41 -7.03 -15.80
N ALA A 1085 26.17 -7.44 -15.48
CA ALA A 1085 25.24 -8.07 -16.43
C ALA A 1085 24.50 -7.07 -17.33
N GLY A 1086 24.24 -5.86 -16.84
CA GLY A 1086 23.46 -4.83 -17.52
C GLY A 1086 22.14 -4.49 -16.82
N ILE A 1087 21.51 -3.39 -17.26
CA ILE A 1087 20.26 -2.87 -16.71
C ILE A 1087 19.14 -3.20 -17.70
N PHE A 1088 18.35 -4.24 -17.42
CA PHE A 1088 17.26 -4.74 -18.28
C PHE A 1088 15.90 -4.07 -18.00
N ARG A 1089 15.86 -3.20 -16.99
CA ARG A 1089 14.69 -2.46 -16.55
C ARG A 1089 15.15 -1.11 -16.00
N ARG A 1090 14.53 0.00 -16.41
CA ARG A 1090 14.99 1.35 -16.02
C ARG A 1090 13.82 2.28 -15.70
N LEU A 1091 13.94 3.00 -14.58
CA LEU A 1091 13.06 4.12 -14.25
C LEU A 1091 13.36 5.31 -15.18
N VAL A 1092 12.37 5.74 -15.95
CA VAL A 1092 12.47 6.84 -16.91
C VAL A 1092 11.42 7.91 -16.58
N CYS A 1093 11.78 9.17 -16.80
CA CYS A 1093 10.89 10.32 -16.68
C CYS A 1093 10.21 10.59 -18.02
N PHE A 1094 8.93 10.92 -18.01
CA PHE A 1094 8.13 11.26 -19.19
C PHE A 1094 7.36 12.56 -18.95
N THR A 1095 7.21 13.39 -19.98
CA THR A 1095 6.31 14.55 -19.96
C THR A 1095 5.44 14.58 -21.21
N THR A 1096 4.15 14.85 -21.05
CA THR A 1096 3.21 15.16 -22.16
C THR A 1096 2.92 16.66 -22.19
N ASP A 1097 2.74 17.22 -23.39
CA ASP A 1097 2.27 18.60 -23.58
C ASP A 1097 0.76 18.74 -23.34
N GLU A 1098 0.00 17.66 -23.57
CA GLU A 1098 -1.42 17.58 -23.24
C GLU A 1098 -1.61 17.51 -21.72
N LYS A 1099 -2.44 18.42 -21.19
CA LYS A 1099 -2.65 18.60 -19.75
C LYS A 1099 -3.74 17.65 -19.25
N VAL A 1100 -3.37 16.38 -19.11
CA VAL A 1100 -4.25 15.31 -18.63
C VAL A 1100 -3.74 14.71 -17.32
N PRO A 1101 -4.59 14.47 -16.32
CA PRO A 1101 -4.17 13.86 -15.06
C PRO A 1101 -3.93 12.35 -15.23
N MET A 1102 -2.80 11.90 -14.69
CA MET A 1102 -2.36 10.51 -14.60
C MET A 1102 -1.90 10.27 -13.15
N PHE A 1103 -2.05 9.06 -12.62
CA PHE A 1103 -1.81 8.83 -11.19
C PHE A 1103 -0.99 7.56 -10.87
N GLY A 1104 -0.72 6.72 -11.86
CA GLY A 1104 -0.11 5.39 -11.70
C GLY A 1104 -0.94 4.30 -12.37
N LEU A 1105 -0.25 3.21 -12.76
CA LEU A 1105 -0.78 2.02 -13.45
C LEU A 1105 -1.24 2.25 -14.91
N GLU A 1106 -1.15 3.47 -15.44
CA GLU A 1106 -1.29 3.74 -16.88
C GLU A 1106 -0.17 3.05 -17.69
N ALA A 1107 -0.49 2.53 -18.87
CA ALA A 1107 0.46 1.83 -19.73
C ALA A 1107 1.41 2.81 -20.44
N ILE A 1108 2.70 2.44 -20.50
CA ILE A 1108 3.75 3.16 -21.25
C ILE A 1108 3.99 2.41 -22.55
N TRP A 1109 3.78 3.08 -23.67
CA TRP A 1109 4.01 2.56 -25.01
C TRP A 1109 5.33 3.11 -25.58
N ARG A 1110 6.02 2.30 -26.39
CA ARG A 1110 7.20 2.68 -27.18
C ARG A 1110 7.06 2.08 -28.58
N ASP A 1111 7.12 2.91 -29.62
CA ASP A 1111 7.04 2.50 -31.04
C ASP A 1111 5.86 1.55 -31.39
N GLY A 1112 4.76 1.63 -30.62
CA GLY A 1112 3.55 0.82 -30.81
C GLY A 1112 3.38 -0.37 -29.85
N GLU A 1113 4.39 -0.73 -29.05
CA GLU A 1113 4.36 -1.83 -28.08
C GLU A 1113 4.32 -1.35 -26.62
N VAL A 1114 3.76 -2.13 -25.70
CA VAL A 1114 3.77 -1.81 -24.25
C VAL A 1114 5.13 -2.19 -23.66
N VAL A 1115 5.82 -1.22 -23.06
CA VAL A 1115 7.16 -1.42 -22.46
C VAL A 1115 7.17 -1.34 -20.93
N GLY A 1116 6.06 -0.96 -20.30
CA GLY A 1116 5.93 -0.86 -18.85
C GLY A 1116 4.68 -0.09 -18.42
N HIS A 1117 4.68 0.40 -17.17
CA HIS A 1117 3.60 1.23 -16.62
C HIS A 1117 4.14 2.38 -15.75
N ILE A 1118 3.32 3.41 -15.58
CA ILE A 1118 3.60 4.55 -14.71
C ILE A 1118 3.60 4.09 -13.24
N ARG A 1119 4.70 4.35 -12.52
CA ARG A 1119 4.79 4.16 -11.05
C ARG A 1119 4.18 5.34 -10.30
N ARG A 1120 4.48 6.57 -10.72
CA ARG A 1120 3.96 7.82 -10.15
C ARG A 1120 3.79 8.86 -11.24
N ALA A 1121 2.74 9.67 -11.17
CA ALA A 1121 2.55 10.85 -12.01
C ALA A 1121 1.87 11.97 -11.23
N ASP A 1122 2.10 13.20 -11.66
CA ASP A 1122 1.51 14.43 -11.12
C ASP A 1122 1.58 15.53 -12.20
N PHE A 1123 1.12 16.74 -11.89
CA PHE A 1123 1.34 17.93 -12.70
C PHE A 1123 2.52 18.75 -12.17
N GLY A 1124 3.53 19.00 -13.01
CA GLY A 1124 4.66 19.87 -12.67
C GLY A 1124 4.28 21.33 -12.91
N PHE A 1125 3.90 22.07 -11.86
CA PHE A 1125 3.38 23.43 -11.99
C PHE A 1125 4.39 24.49 -12.46
N ALA A 1126 5.70 24.27 -12.27
CA ALA A 1126 6.75 25.17 -12.74
C ALA A 1126 7.20 24.87 -14.18
N ILE A 1127 6.94 23.67 -14.69
CA ILE A 1127 7.15 23.29 -16.10
C ILE A 1127 5.84 23.30 -16.94
N ASP A 1128 4.69 23.43 -16.27
CA ASP A 1128 3.33 23.50 -16.83
C ASP A 1128 2.92 22.27 -17.68
N LYS A 1129 3.36 21.07 -17.27
CA LYS A 1129 3.11 19.78 -17.93
C LYS A 1129 2.72 18.68 -16.94
N THR A 1130 1.95 17.68 -17.40
CA THR A 1130 1.86 16.39 -16.70
C THR A 1130 3.20 15.67 -16.83
N ILE A 1131 3.71 15.19 -15.70
CA ILE A 1131 5.00 14.51 -15.57
C ILE A 1131 4.79 13.15 -14.91
N ALA A 1132 5.46 12.13 -15.44
CA ALA A 1132 5.33 10.75 -15.02
C ALA A 1132 6.70 10.09 -14.85
N TYR A 1133 6.78 9.13 -13.93
CA TYR A 1133 7.92 8.24 -13.74
C TYR A 1133 7.43 6.80 -13.82
N GLY A 1134 8.12 5.97 -14.60
CA GLY A 1134 7.77 4.55 -14.77
C GLY A 1134 8.94 3.70 -15.20
N TYR A 1135 8.89 2.41 -14.87
CA TYR A 1135 9.92 1.46 -15.27
C TYR A 1135 9.60 0.86 -16.63
N ILE A 1136 10.50 1.06 -17.60
CA ILE A 1136 10.41 0.41 -18.91
C ILE A 1136 11.39 -0.76 -19.02
N ARG A 1137 11.05 -1.74 -19.86
CA ARG A 1137 11.89 -2.86 -20.31
C ARG A 1137 11.98 -2.83 -21.85
N ASP A 1138 12.92 -3.60 -22.40
CA ASP A 1138 12.94 -3.92 -23.82
C ASP A 1138 12.07 -5.18 -24.06
N PRO A 1139 11.03 -5.16 -24.92
CA PRO A 1139 10.24 -6.33 -25.28
C PRO A 1139 11.08 -7.46 -25.90
N ALA A 1140 12.19 -7.13 -26.58
CA ALA A 1140 13.13 -8.12 -27.11
C ALA A 1140 14.08 -8.70 -26.05
N GLY A 1141 13.97 -8.26 -24.79
CA GLY A 1141 14.79 -8.75 -23.67
C GLY A 1141 16.20 -8.15 -23.57
N GLY A 1142 16.52 -7.13 -24.37
CA GLY A 1142 17.80 -6.43 -24.33
C GLY A 1142 17.97 -5.47 -23.14
N PRO A 1143 19.20 -4.94 -22.93
CA PRO A 1143 19.48 -3.97 -21.89
C PRO A 1143 18.94 -2.58 -22.24
N VAL A 1144 18.21 -1.95 -21.31
CA VAL A 1144 17.65 -0.59 -21.44
C VAL A 1144 18.78 0.44 -21.28
N SER A 1145 19.52 0.66 -22.37
CA SER A 1145 20.57 1.68 -22.47
C SER A 1145 19.99 3.10 -22.48
N LEU A 1146 20.82 4.12 -22.33
CA LEU A 1146 20.36 5.52 -22.49
C LEU A 1146 19.95 5.83 -23.93
N ASP A 1147 20.49 5.12 -24.92
CA ASP A 1147 20.21 5.37 -26.32
C ASP A 1147 18.95 4.61 -26.79
N PHE A 1148 18.61 3.47 -26.17
CA PHE A 1148 17.26 2.87 -26.26
C PHE A 1148 16.17 3.84 -25.74
N VAL A 1149 16.45 4.55 -24.65
CA VAL A 1149 15.55 5.57 -24.07
C VAL A 1149 15.41 6.79 -24.99
N ARG A 1150 16.46 7.18 -25.74
CA ARG A 1150 16.46 8.36 -26.61
C ARG A 1150 15.93 8.11 -28.03
N SER A 1151 15.89 6.86 -28.49
CA SER A 1151 15.58 6.50 -29.87
C SER A 1151 14.13 6.08 -30.11
N GLY A 1152 13.38 5.76 -29.06
CA GLY A 1152 11.98 5.35 -29.17
C GLY A 1152 11.02 6.53 -29.13
N ASN A 1153 9.91 6.40 -29.85
CA ASN A 1153 8.77 7.30 -29.75
C ASN A 1153 7.85 6.77 -28.63
N TYR A 1154 7.52 7.60 -27.64
CA TYR A 1154 6.76 7.16 -26.46
C TYR A 1154 5.35 7.75 -26.42
N GLU A 1155 4.41 6.96 -25.89
CA GLU A 1155 3.06 7.39 -25.57
C GLU A 1155 2.66 6.92 -24.17
N LEU A 1156 1.81 7.69 -23.47
CA LEU A 1156 1.21 7.31 -22.19
C LEU A 1156 -0.29 7.08 -22.37
N GLU A 1157 -0.83 5.95 -21.88
CA GLU A 1157 -2.25 5.60 -22.04
C GLU A 1157 -3.11 5.97 -20.83
N ARG A 1158 -3.91 7.03 -20.97
CA ARG A 1158 -4.98 7.36 -20.01
C ARG A 1158 -6.31 6.81 -20.54
N MET A 1159 -6.83 5.78 -19.86
CA MET A 1159 -8.18 5.23 -20.10
C MET A 1159 -8.45 4.76 -21.55
N GLY A 1160 -7.44 4.17 -22.22
CA GLY A 1160 -7.55 3.75 -23.62
C GLY A 1160 -7.19 4.82 -24.66
N VAL A 1161 -7.02 6.09 -24.26
CA VAL A 1161 -6.50 7.16 -25.12
C VAL A 1161 -4.99 7.31 -24.88
N ARG A 1162 -4.21 7.39 -25.96
CA ARG A 1162 -2.75 7.58 -25.88
C ARG A 1162 -2.37 9.04 -26.12
N TYR A 1163 -1.35 9.50 -25.40
CA TYR A 1163 -0.83 10.86 -25.45
C TYR A 1163 0.67 10.82 -25.74
N PRO A 1164 1.18 11.52 -26.78
CA PRO A 1164 2.61 11.58 -27.08
C PRO A 1164 3.42 12.11 -25.89
N ALA A 1165 4.55 11.47 -25.61
CA ALA A 1165 5.36 11.79 -24.44
C ALA A 1165 6.86 11.88 -24.77
N GLN A 1166 7.51 12.91 -24.22
CA GLN A 1166 8.96 13.07 -24.28
C GLN A 1166 9.61 12.30 -23.12
N ALA A 1167 10.53 11.38 -23.43
CA ALA A 1167 11.34 10.67 -22.44
C ALA A 1167 12.59 11.48 -22.05
N HIS A 1168 12.89 11.56 -20.74
CA HIS A 1168 14.02 12.32 -20.20
C HIS A 1168 14.97 11.45 -19.38
N THR A 1169 16.28 11.54 -19.67
CA THR A 1169 17.35 10.82 -18.92
C THR A 1169 17.88 11.60 -17.70
N LYS A 1170 17.33 12.79 -17.44
CA LYS A 1170 17.48 13.64 -16.25
C LYS A 1170 16.10 14.18 -15.89
N SER A 1171 15.92 14.81 -14.74
CA SER A 1171 14.72 15.63 -14.52
C SER A 1171 14.71 16.84 -15.49
N PRO A 1172 13.53 17.27 -15.98
CA PRO A 1172 13.39 18.44 -16.84
C PRO A 1172 13.52 19.78 -16.09
N PHE A 1173 13.51 19.79 -14.74
CA PHE A 1173 13.50 20.99 -13.91
C PHE A 1173 14.77 21.11 -13.03
N ASP A 1174 15.58 22.14 -13.29
CA ASP A 1174 16.90 22.34 -12.69
C ASP A 1174 17.80 21.07 -12.76
N PRO A 1175 18.17 20.61 -13.98
CA PRO A 1175 18.91 19.37 -14.22
C PRO A 1175 20.37 19.35 -13.72
N ASP A 1176 20.84 20.46 -13.14
CA ASP A 1176 22.18 20.64 -12.58
C ASP A 1176 22.18 20.78 -11.04
N ASN A 1177 20.99 20.79 -10.41
CA ASN A 1177 20.79 21.07 -8.99
C ASN A 1177 21.48 22.37 -8.55
N LYS A 1178 21.12 23.48 -9.19
CA LYS A 1178 21.57 24.85 -8.88
C LYS A 1178 20.71 25.49 -7.78
N ARG A 1179 19.38 25.33 -7.84
CA ARG A 1179 18.43 25.99 -6.91
C ARG A 1179 18.68 25.61 -5.46
N VAL A 1180 18.88 24.32 -5.17
CA VAL A 1180 19.24 23.80 -3.83
C VAL A 1180 20.54 24.39 -3.25
N LYS A 1181 21.45 24.88 -4.09
CA LYS A 1181 22.69 25.56 -3.69
C LYS A 1181 22.50 27.07 -3.48
N GLY A 1182 21.30 27.59 -3.75
CA GLY A 1182 21.00 29.02 -3.76
C GLY A 1182 21.49 29.73 -5.03
N ILE A 1183 21.60 29.00 -6.15
CA ILE A 1183 21.94 29.53 -7.47
C ILE A 1183 20.68 29.45 -8.33
N TYR A 1184 20.17 30.60 -8.77
CA TYR A 1184 18.91 30.73 -9.51
C TYR A 1184 19.17 31.25 -10.93
#